data_AF-A0A956IJH9-F1
#
_entry.id   AF-A0A956IJH9-F1
#
_cell.length_a   1.000
_cell.length_b   1.000
_cell.length_c   1.000
_cell.angle_alpha   90.00
_cell.angle_beta   90.00
_cell.angle_gamma   90.00
#
_symmetry.space_group_name_H-M   'P 1'
#
loop_
_entity.id
_entity.type
_entity.pdbx_description
1 polymer ?
#
loop_
_entity_poly.entity_id
_entity_poly.type
_entity_poly.pdbx_seq_one_letter_code
_entity_poly.pdbx_strand_id
1 'polypeptide(L)'
;MRTALAALGTALTLVGACQPPPPATEVPGRELPSAPPPPPAAPSPSAAASAKPAPAPAAKPRWASCETPPEDMVCIPGGPAVIGSDDGPEGERPKHEVEVSTFYLDRHEVTHAAYSACEDAGACPKRIPATPDFNKPNQPAVPITWTMAHAYCNWVGKRLPTEAEWEKAARGGPEGRRYPWGDEEPTCQRMQSVGCAPGTTLDVGSLPAGAYGLFDMAGNGYEWVQDWATPCYDGCPNACGEACRGLDPRGPCAGAPTCEGHSDRVLKGGSWFWPADQGRGAHRRHKPMQTGQHRYSVRCASTTPTLATWPAVGITTPLPEPPPTKTPSAAAKRAFEAVREDDDVLKIPPCKNVHEAQHDCRDPQSYLLTNEPAQELWRPYLLNRGGAYVGIGADQSYSFIGSARSRWAFIFDYDPAVIRLHYVLRALILAHEDPTSMVDAMRKENAEAVLALTTKSLEADIRAGRIPADEPERLGRELRMWLGGMHSRYDKRVRQPKPGKVGFDWLATPSHYRYVRSLYQQGRILLRKGNLLTDVALPDIATSARTLGIPIRVLYTSNADDQWTITEGYRKNLRDLPFDSRSIVLRTTIDSRRVGADRHEWDYVVHDGLDFQRAIARPELLRMRDLEQEGRNHDGTLITIALPGEAK
;
A
#
# COMPACT_ATOMS: atom_id res chain seq x y z
N MET A 1 -10.44 -61.87 32.50
CA MET A 1 -9.15 -62.59 32.56
C MET A 1 -8.08 -61.52 32.68
N ARG A 2 -7.60 -61.14 33.89
CA ARG A 2 -6.49 -61.77 34.66
C ARG A 2 -5.28 -62.00 33.74
N THR A 3 -4.18 -61.25 33.81
CA THR A 3 -3.19 -61.05 34.91
C THR A 3 -2.40 -59.73 34.70
N ALA A 4 -2.15 -58.80 35.64
CA ALA A 4 -1.40 -58.83 36.93
C ALA A 4 0.11 -59.17 36.73
N LEU A 5 1.16 -58.53 37.30
CA LEU A 5 1.37 -57.56 38.39
C LEU A 5 2.85 -57.05 38.29
N ALA A 6 3.14 -55.74 38.36
CA ALA A 6 3.88 -54.99 39.41
C ALA A 6 5.02 -55.67 40.20
N ALA A 7 6.19 -54.99 40.31
CA ALA A 7 6.98 -54.90 41.56
C ALA A 7 7.99 -53.73 41.54
N LEU A 8 7.92 -52.91 42.61
CA LEU A 8 8.84 -51.85 43.03
C LEU A 8 10.16 -52.39 43.61
N GLY A 9 11.18 -51.54 43.68
CA GLY A 9 12.37 -51.77 44.51
C GLY A 9 13.21 -50.50 44.71
N THR A 10 12.89 -49.74 45.75
CA THR A 10 13.66 -48.61 46.33
C THR A 10 14.80 -49.14 47.20
N ALA A 11 15.99 -48.53 47.18
CA ALA A 11 16.91 -48.51 48.33
C ALA A 11 17.94 -47.38 48.21
N LEU A 12 18.21 -46.77 49.37
CA LEU A 12 18.84 -45.48 49.61
C LEU A 12 20.14 -45.69 50.42
N THR A 13 21.14 -44.80 50.24
CA THR A 13 22.27 -44.46 51.16
C THR A 13 23.33 -45.55 51.46
N LEU A 14 24.63 -45.28 51.64
CA LEU A 14 25.32 -44.28 52.48
C LEU A 14 26.71 -43.91 51.89
N VAL A 15 27.08 -42.62 51.83
CA VAL A 15 28.00 -41.89 52.74
C VAL A 15 29.50 -42.13 52.48
N GLY A 16 30.17 -41.06 52.04
CA GLY A 16 31.59 -40.83 52.22
C GLY A 16 31.79 -39.39 52.70
N ALA A 17 32.01 -39.23 54.00
CA ALA A 17 32.25 -37.97 54.68
C ALA A 17 33.73 -37.57 54.64
N CYS A 18 34.02 -36.27 54.57
CA CYS A 18 35.21 -35.68 55.19
C CYS A 18 34.96 -34.19 55.53
N GLN A 19 34.77 -33.93 56.81
CA GLN A 19 35.07 -32.69 57.53
C GLN A 19 36.49 -32.84 58.15
N PRO A 20 37.04 -31.84 58.87
CA PRO A 20 37.64 -30.58 58.43
C PRO A 20 39.14 -30.52 58.89
N PRO A 21 39.92 -29.48 58.56
CA PRO A 21 41.09 -29.14 59.38
C PRO A 21 40.89 -27.83 60.17
N PRO A 22 41.37 -27.76 61.42
CA PRO A 22 41.46 -26.54 62.24
C PRO A 22 42.84 -25.86 62.08
N PRO A 23 43.22 -24.94 62.98
CA PRO A 23 43.37 -23.51 62.74
C PRO A 23 44.74 -23.05 62.22
N ALA A 24 44.77 -21.82 61.76
CA ALA A 24 45.97 -21.03 61.48
C ALA A 24 46.67 -20.55 62.78
N THR A 25 47.99 -20.69 62.83
CA THR A 25 49.00 -19.96 63.64
C THR A 25 50.33 -20.21 62.90
N GLU A 26 51.29 -19.31 62.64
CA GLU A 26 51.62 -17.97 63.10
C GLU A 26 52.40 -17.23 61.98
N VAL A 27 52.20 -15.91 61.95
CA VAL A 27 52.87 -14.82 61.20
C VAL A 27 54.32 -14.66 61.75
N PRO A 28 55.40 -14.23 61.03
CA PRO A 28 55.54 -12.85 60.49
C PRO A 28 56.36 -12.73 59.19
N GLY A 29 56.14 -11.76 58.30
CA GLY A 29 56.17 -10.29 58.47
C GLY A 29 57.01 -9.79 57.28
N ARG A 30 56.58 -8.80 56.49
CA ARG A 30 56.89 -7.38 56.70
C ARG A 30 56.30 -6.64 55.49
N GLU A 31 55.15 -6.00 55.65
CA GLU A 31 54.95 -4.55 55.87
C GLU A 31 55.39 -3.61 54.73
N LEU A 32 54.41 -2.94 54.12
CA LEU A 32 54.46 -1.51 53.79
C LEU A 32 53.11 -0.86 54.17
N PRO A 33 53.10 0.43 54.55
CA PRO A 33 52.24 0.96 55.61
C PRO A 33 50.93 1.60 55.12
N SER A 34 50.04 1.76 56.10
CA SER A 34 48.69 2.32 56.01
C SER A 34 48.65 3.81 55.71
N ALA A 35 47.56 4.25 55.06
CA ALA A 35 47.20 5.66 54.97
C ALA A 35 46.06 6.00 55.96
N PRO A 36 46.10 7.19 56.62
CA PRO A 36 45.30 7.57 57.78
C PRO A 36 44.01 8.36 57.41
N PRO A 37 43.14 8.71 58.38
CA PRO A 37 41.74 9.10 58.17
C PRO A 37 41.57 10.56 57.70
N PRO A 38 40.36 10.94 57.20
CA PRO A 38 40.16 12.22 56.54
C PRO A 38 39.97 13.36 57.55
N PRO A 39 40.52 14.57 57.29
CA PRO A 39 40.20 15.79 58.03
C PRO A 39 39.10 16.64 57.33
N PRO A 40 38.48 17.61 58.05
CA PRO A 40 37.27 18.30 57.63
C PRO A 40 37.49 19.64 56.89
N ALA A 41 36.35 20.19 56.43
CA ALA A 41 36.11 21.24 55.41
C ALA A 41 36.55 22.69 55.70
N ALA A 42 36.67 23.51 54.64
CA ALA A 42 36.31 24.94 54.59
C ALA A 42 36.45 25.56 53.15
N PRO A 43 35.81 26.71 52.84
CA PRO A 43 35.12 26.93 51.56
C PRO A 43 35.50 28.18 50.71
N SER A 44 34.93 28.20 49.49
CA SER A 44 34.51 29.36 48.63
C SER A 44 35.56 30.19 47.86
N PRO A 45 35.21 30.98 46.79
CA PRO A 45 33.91 31.17 46.10
C PRO A 45 33.92 31.20 44.54
N SER A 46 32.75 30.89 43.96
CA SER A 46 32.04 31.47 42.79
C SER A 46 32.79 32.18 41.64
N ALA A 47 32.64 31.68 40.39
CA ALA A 47 31.74 32.27 39.36
C ALA A 47 32.11 31.81 37.92
N ALA A 48 31.27 30.99 37.29
CA ALA A 48 31.03 31.00 35.85
C ALA A 48 29.70 30.29 35.56
N ALA A 49 28.79 30.98 34.88
CA ALA A 49 27.46 30.49 34.56
C ALA A 49 27.53 29.33 33.55
N SER A 50 27.10 28.14 33.96
CA SER A 50 26.91 26.99 33.06
C SER A 50 25.52 27.07 32.44
N ALA A 51 25.48 27.22 31.11
CA ALA A 51 24.26 27.14 30.32
C ALA A 51 23.52 25.81 30.55
N LYS A 52 22.20 25.89 30.69
CA LYS A 52 21.30 24.74 30.83
C LYS A 52 21.48 23.81 29.62
N PRO A 53 21.62 22.48 29.79
CA PRO A 53 21.68 21.56 28.65
C PRO A 53 20.41 21.70 27.81
N ALA A 54 20.57 21.77 26.49
CA ALA A 54 19.45 21.75 25.57
C ALA A 54 18.60 20.48 25.80
N PRO A 55 17.26 20.56 25.77
CA PRO A 55 16.41 19.39 25.91
C PRO A 55 16.74 18.39 24.79
N ALA A 56 16.84 17.12 25.17
CA ALA A 56 17.03 16.03 24.22
C ALA A 56 15.97 16.10 23.10
N PRO A 57 16.31 15.75 21.84
CA PRO A 57 15.33 15.74 20.76
C PRO A 57 14.15 14.85 21.15
N ALA A 58 12.94 15.42 21.03
CA ALA A 58 11.70 14.71 21.38
C ALA A 58 11.65 13.37 20.64
N ALA A 59 11.42 12.29 21.39
CA ALA A 59 11.16 10.98 20.81
C ALA A 59 10.02 11.11 19.79
N LYS A 60 10.19 10.50 18.61
CA LYS A 60 9.14 10.50 17.59
C LYS A 60 7.85 9.92 18.21
N PRO A 61 6.68 10.52 17.97
CA PRO A 61 5.43 9.99 18.49
C PRO A 61 5.25 8.54 18.01
N ARG A 62 4.86 7.65 18.93
CA ARG A 62 4.71 6.21 18.67
C ARG A 62 3.64 5.92 17.60
N TRP A 63 2.64 6.78 17.48
CA TRP A 63 1.51 6.65 16.56
C TRP A 63 1.50 7.82 15.57
N ALA A 64 0.99 7.57 14.37
CA ALA A 64 0.76 8.63 13.39
C ALA A 64 -0.22 9.68 13.97
N SER A 65 0.02 10.96 13.73
CA SER A 65 -0.94 12.00 14.08
C SER A 65 -2.22 11.86 13.23
N CYS A 66 -3.36 12.29 13.77
CA CYS A 66 -4.55 12.43 12.95
C CYS A 66 -4.31 13.44 11.84
N GLU A 67 -4.38 12.98 10.60
CA GLU A 67 -4.43 13.83 9.42
C GLU A 67 -5.89 14.18 9.10
N THR A 68 -6.11 15.03 8.09
CA THR A 68 -7.45 15.33 7.62
C THR A 68 -8.14 14.03 7.19
N PRO A 69 -9.24 13.63 7.85
CA PRO A 69 -9.92 12.39 7.50
C PRO A 69 -10.55 12.49 6.10
N PRO A 70 -10.74 11.35 5.41
CA PRO A 70 -11.59 11.28 4.23
C PRO A 70 -12.96 11.89 4.49
N GLU A 71 -13.62 12.35 3.43
CA GLU A 71 -15.03 12.74 3.50
C GLU A 71 -15.86 11.60 4.12
N ASP A 72 -16.76 11.95 5.04
CA ASP A 72 -17.58 11.02 5.82
C ASP A 72 -16.87 10.03 6.75
N MET A 73 -15.58 10.27 7.06
CA MET A 73 -14.85 9.53 8.09
C MET A 73 -14.40 10.41 9.26
N VAL A 74 -14.05 9.76 10.36
CA VAL A 74 -13.51 10.36 11.58
C VAL A 74 -12.15 9.73 11.84
N CYS A 75 -11.14 10.55 12.15
CA CYS A 75 -9.86 10.02 12.64
C CYS A 75 -9.98 9.61 14.11
N ILE A 76 -9.57 8.37 14.40
CA ILE A 76 -9.48 7.83 15.75
C ILE A 76 -7.99 7.78 16.13
N PRO A 77 -7.56 8.62 17.10
CA PRO A 77 -6.14 8.69 17.47
C PRO A 77 -5.59 7.36 17.99
N GLY A 78 -4.36 7.05 17.59
CA GLY A 78 -3.62 5.91 18.10
C GLY A 78 -3.34 6.03 19.60
N GLY A 79 -3.33 4.90 20.30
CA GLY A 79 -3.17 4.85 21.76
C GLY A 79 -3.93 3.70 22.42
N PRO A 80 -3.90 3.64 23.77
CA PRO A 80 -4.52 2.58 24.55
C PRO A 80 -6.04 2.56 24.39
N ALA A 81 -6.63 1.38 24.53
CA ALA A 81 -8.06 1.15 24.54
C ALA A 81 -8.44 0.06 25.55
N VAL A 82 -9.58 0.25 26.19
CA VAL A 82 -10.18 -0.73 27.09
C VAL A 82 -11.18 -1.58 26.31
N ILE A 83 -10.95 -2.89 26.25
CA ILE A 83 -11.77 -3.87 25.54
C ILE A 83 -12.42 -4.84 26.52
N GLY A 84 -13.68 -5.19 26.28
CA GLY A 84 -14.43 -6.13 27.10
C GLY A 84 -15.00 -5.53 28.38
N SER A 85 -15.61 -6.37 29.21
CA SER A 85 -16.31 -6.01 30.43
C SER A 85 -16.29 -7.19 31.41
N ASP A 86 -15.99 -6.93 32.69
CA ASP A 86 -16.06 -7.95 33.74
C ASP A 86 -17.51 -8.17 34.23
N ASP A 87 -18.35 -7.15 34.11
CA ASP A 87 -19.76 -7.18 34.53
C ASP A 87 -20.69 -7.65 33.42
N GLY A 88 -20.17 -7.90 32.22
CA GLY A 88 -20.92 -8.37 31.05
C GLY A 88 -21.16 -9.89 31.04
N PRO A 89 -21.88 -10.41 30.02
CA PRO A 89 -21.92 -11.84 29.70
C PRO A 89 -20.54 -12.41 29.37
N GLU A 90 -20.39 -13.74 29.41
CA GLU A 90 -19.12 -14.46 29.20
C GLU A 90 -18.35 -14.01 27.95
N GLY A 91 -19.06 -13.74 26.84
CA GLY A 91 -18.47 -13.22 25.61
C GLY A 91 -17.66 -11.94 25.76
N GLU A 92 -18.08 -11.06 26.67
CA GLU A 92 -17.45 -9.76 26.90
C GLU A 92 -16.25 -9.86 27.85
N ARG A 93 -16.03 -11.00 28.52
CA ARG A 93 -15.04 -11.14 29.60
C ARG A 93 -13.68 -11.65 29.11
N PRO A 94 -12.59 -11.29 29.82
CA PRO A 94 -12.50 -10.23 30.81
C PRO A 94 -12.28 -8.85 30.16
N LYS A 95 -12.47 -7.80 30.94
CA LYS A 95 -11.97 -6.47 30.59
C LYS A 95 -10.43 -6.50 30.54
N HIS A 96 -9.85 -5.91 29.50
CA HIS A 96 -8.40 -5.83 29.32
C HIS A 96 -7.99 -4.60 28.49
N GLU A 97 -6.71 -4.27 28.51
CA GLU A 97 -6.14 -3.18 27.72
C GLU A 97 -5.45 -3.70 26.46
N VAL A 98 -5.59 -2.95 25.38
CA VAL A 98 -4.89 -3.15 24.10
C VAL A 98 -4.36 -1.81 23.61
N GLU A 99 -3.41 -1.84 22.68
CA GLU A 99 -3.00 -0.64 21.95
C GLU A 99 -3.56 -0.71 20.53
N VAL A 100 -4.18 0.38 20.06
CA VAL A 100 -4.68 0.47 18.69
C VAL A 100 -4.04 1.67 18.02
N SER A 101 -3.44 1.45 16.86
CA SER A 101 -2.85 2.47 16.00
C SER A 101 -3.87 3.51 15.54
N THR A 102 -3.40 4.63 15.00
CA THR A 102 -4.29 5.65 14.40
C THR A 102 -4.98 5.06 13.18
N PHE A 103 -6.29 5.22 13.09
CA PHE A 103 -7.10 4.76 11.96
C PHE A 103 -8.25 5.73 11.71
N TYR A 104 -9.01 5.48 10.65
CA TYR A 104 -10.17 6.26 10.24
C TYR A 104 -11.38 5.34 10.24
N LEU A 105 -12.51 5.81 10.74
CA LEU A 105 -13.76 5.05 10.76
C LEU A 105 -14.88 5.88 10.12
N ASP A 106 -15.76 5.23 9.36
CA ASP A 106 -16.94 5.87 8.81
C ASP A 106 -17.76 6.52 9.93
N ARG A 107 -18.17 7.76 9.70
CA ARG A 107 -18.96 8.57 10.65
C ARG A 107 -20.30 7.91 10.98
N HIS A 108 -20.85 7.18 10.03
CA HIS A 108 -22.16 6.54 10.03
C HIS A 108 -22.05 5.12 9.47
N GLU A 109 -23.09 4.30 9.63
CA GLU A 109 -23.21 3.06 8.85
C GLU A 109 -23.30 3.36 7.35
N VAL A 110 -22.89 2.39 6.53
CA VAL A 110 -23.04 2.44 5.08
C VAL A 110 -24.53 2.55 4.75
N THR A 111 -24.90 3.56 3.96
CA THR A 111 -26.31 3.80 3.61
C THR A 111 -26.79 2.88 2.50
N HIS A 112 -28.12 2.73 2.39
CA HIS A 112 -28.73 1.95 1.33
C HIS A 112 -28.33 2.45 -0.05
N ALA A 113 -28.31 3.78 -0.27
CA ALA A 113 -27.91 4.39 -1.53
C ALA A 113 -26.45 4.12 -1.87
N ALA A 114 -25.55 4.19 -0.88
CA ALA A 114 -24.13 3.96 -1.09
C ALA A 114 -23.84 2.51 -1.49
N TYR A 115 -24.47 1.54 -0.83
CA TYR A 115 -24.33 0.13 -1.22
C TYR A 115 -24.97 -0.14 -2.60
N SER A 116 -26.10 0.49 -2.93
CA SER A 116 -26.72 0.35 -4.26
C SER A 116 -25.82 0.83 -5.39
N ALA A 117 -25.00 1.85 -5.19
CA ALA A 117 -24.00 2.23 -6.17
C ALA A 117 -22.99 1.10 -6.46
N CYS A 118 -22.60 0.32 -5.44
CA CYS A 118 -21.73 -0.85 -5.61
C CYS A 118 -22.43 -1.99 -6.35
N GLU A 119 -23.71 -2.20 -6.06
CA GLU A 119 -24.55 -3.20 -6.74
C GLU A 119 -24.70 -2.86 -8.23
N ASP A 120 -24.90 -1.59 -8.56
CA ASP A 120 -25.09 -1.13 -9.94
C ASP A 120 -23.79 -1.11 -10.75
N ALA A 121 -22.65 -0.95 -10.06
CA ALA A 121 -21.33 -1.17 -10.64
C ALA A 121 -20.99 -2.66 -10.88
N GLY A 122 -21.83 -3.60 -10.40
CA GLY A 122 -21.57 -5.03 -10.49
C GLY A 122 -20.46 -5.54 -9.57
N ALA A 123 -19.97 -4.71 -8.65
CA ALA A 123 -18.86 -5.01 -7.75
C ALA A 123 -19.32 -5.68 -6.44
N CYS A 124 -20.57 -5.44 -6.02
CA CYS A 124 -21.15 -6.04 -4.83
C CYS A 124 -22.26 -7.04 -5.18
N PRO A 125 -22.42 -8.13 -4.39
CA PRO A 125 -23.61 -8.96 -4.48
C PRO A 125 -24.88 -8.14 -4.27
N LYS A 126 -25.91 -8.41 -5.09
CA LYS A 126 -27.22 -7.77 -4.98
C LYS A 126 -27.91 -8.19 -3.68
N ARG A 127 -28.37 -7.22 -2.90
CA ARG A 127 -29.25 -7.42 -1.75
C ARG A 127 -30.62 -7.86 -2.21
N ILE A 128 -31.28 -8.65 -1.37
CA ILE A 128 -32.71 -8.92 -1.47
C ILE A 128 -33.36 -8.19 -0.28
N PRO A 129 -33.94 -7.00 -0.49
CA PRO A 129 -34.56 -6.24 0.59
C PRO A 129 -35.68 -7.05 1.24
N ALA A 130 -35.74 -7.03 2.59
CA ALA A 130 -36.72 -7.83 3.32
C ALA A 130 -38.15 -7.27 3.21
N THR A 131 -38.31 -5.94 3.29
CA THR A 131 -39.58 -5.19 3.13
C THR A 131 -39.30 -3.76 2.66
N PRO A 132 -40.32 -2.98 2.22
CA PRO A 132 -40.15 -1.57 1.87
C PRO A 132 -39.70 -0.65 3.02
N ASP A 133 -39.71 -1.11 4.27
CA ASP A 133 -39.37 -0.27 5.44
C ASP A 133 -37.87 -0.15 5.72
N PHE A 134 -37.03 -0.86 4.95
CA PHE A 134 -35.56 -0.94 5.09
C PHE A 134 -34.79 -0.53 3.82
N ASN A 135 -35.45 0.15 2.88
CA ASN A 135 -34.87 0.46 1.56
C ASN A 135 -34.73 1.96 1.27
N LYS A 136 -34.93 2.84 2.27
CA LYS A 136 -34.80 4.28 2.05
C LYS A 136 -33.33 4.65 1.84
N PRO A 137 -33.02 5.63 0.97
CA PRO A 137 -31.65 5.97 0.58
C PRO A 137 -30.67 6.20 1.75
N ASN A 138 -31.12 6.86 2.81
CA ASN A 138 -30.30 7.28 3.95
C ASN A 138 -30.40 6.34 5.16
N GLN A 139 -31.20 5.27 5.09
CA GLN A 139 -31.18 4.21 6.10
C GLN A 139 -29.91 3.37 5.95
N PRO A 140 -29.44 2.70 7.03
CA PRO A 140 -28.33 1.77 6.93
C PRO A 140 -28.65 0.66 5.92
N ALA A 141 -27.65 0.25 5.15
CA ALA A 141 -27.73 -0.85 4.23
C ALA A 141 -28.00 -2.14 5.01
N VAL A 142 -29.20 -2.68 4.87
CA VAL A 142 -29.62 -3.98 5.39
C VAL A 142 -30.52 -4.67 4.35
N PRO A 143 -30.56 -6.01 4.25
CA PRO A 143 -29.69 -6.96 4.93
C PRO A 143 -28.28 -7.02 4.33
N ILE A 144 -27.25 -7.11 5.18
CA ILE A 144 -25.86 -7.30 4.76
C ILE A 144 -25.26 -8.56 5.41
N THR A 145 -24.66 -9.43 4.61
CA THR A 145 -23.79 -10.52 5.08
C THR A 145 -22.38 -9.98 5.34
N TRP A 146 -21.54 -10.73 6.06
CA TRP A 146 -20.14 -10.34 6.23
C TRP A 146 -19.40 -10.27 4.88
N THR A 147 -19.68 -11.20 3.97
CA THR A 147 -19.10 -11.22 2.62
C THR A 147 -19.47 -9.99 1.79
N MET A 148 -20.72 -9.52 1.92
CA MET A 148 -21.19 -8.28 1.30
C MET A 148 -20.56 -7.04 1.94
N ALA A 149 -20.48 -7.01 3.27
CA ALA A 149 -19.83 -5.94 4.04
C ALA A 149 -18.36 -5.78 3.62
N HIS A 150 -17.63 -6.90 3.59
CA HIS A 150 -16.24 -6.97 3.15
C HIS A 150 -16.09 -6.51 1.70
N ALA A 151 -16.90 -7.05 0.77
CA ALA A 151 -16.86 -6.66 -0.65
C ALA A 151 -17.11 -5.15 -0.85
N TYR A 152 -18.09 -4.58 -0.14
CA TYR A 152 -18.39 -3.16 -0.22
C TYR A 152 -17.24 -2.30 0.31
N CYS A 153 -16.76 -2.57 1.52
CA CYS A 153 -15.68 -1.77 2.11
C CYS A 153 -14.44 -1.79 1.22
N ASN A 154 -14.11 -2.95 0.65
CA ASN A 154 -13.03 -3.12 -0.30
C ASN A 154 -13.27 -2.34 -1.61
N TRP A 155 -14.50 -2.38 -2.15
CA TRP A 155 -14.85 -1.65 -3.36
C TRP A 155 -14.73 -0.12 -3.20
N VAL A 156 -14.92 0.42 -2.00
CA VAL A 156 -14.68 1.85 -1.71
C VAL A 156 -13.29 2.13 -1.16
N GLY A 157 -12.39 1.14 -1.10
CA GLY A 157 -11.02 1.30 -0.59
C GLY A 157 -10.82 1.38 0.89
N LYS A 158 -11.86 1.03 1.59
CA LYS A 158 -11.84 0.86 3.01
C LYS A 158 -11.62 -0.63 3.28
N ARG A 159 -11.75 -1.00 4.54
CA ARG A 159 -11.78 -2.37 5.04
C ARG A 159 -12.84 -2.44 6.12
N LEU A 160 -13.15 -3.63 6.62
CA LEU A 160 -13.90 -3.70 7.87
C LEU A 160 -13.00 -3.23 9.04
N PRO A 161 -13.56 -2.56 10.06
CA PRO A 161 -12.85 -2.34 11.31
C PRO A 161 -12.54 -3.67 11.99
N THR A 162 -11.46 -3.73 12.77
CA THR A 162 -11.31 -4.83 13.74
C THR A 162 -12.31 -4.65 14.88
N GLU A 163 -12.57 -5.73 15.63
CA GLU A 163 -13.40 -5.68 16.83
C GLU A 163 -12.86 -4.65 17.84
N ALA A 164 -11.54 -4.63 18.03
CA ALA A 164 -10.88 -3.70 18.94
C ALA A 164 -10.92 -2.24 18.44
N GLU A 165 -10.77 -2.01 17.14
CA GLU A 165 -10.94 -0.68 16.54
C GLU A 165 -12.35 -0.16 16.74
N TRP A 166 -13.35 -0.99 16.42
CA TRP A 166 -14.76 -0.63 16.58
C TRP A 166 -15.09 -0.30 18.04
N GLU A 167 -14.64 -1.14 18.98
CA GLU A 167 -14.93 -0.95 20.40
C GLU A 167 -14.20 0.25 20.99
N LYS A 168 -12.93 0.47 20.64
CA LYS A 168 -12.20 1.69 20.99
C LYS A 168 -12.97 2.94 20.54
N ALA A 169 -13.42 2.93 19.29
CA ALA A 169 -14.15 4.03 18.70
C ALA A 169 -15.50 4.28 19.39
N ALA A 170 -16.24 3.21 19.72
CA ALA A 170 -17.50 3.31 20.44
C ALA A 170 -17.30 3.83 21.88
N ARG A 171 -16.25 3.39 22.57
CA ARG A 171 -16.12 3.56 24.03
C ARG A 171 -15.23 4.72 24.47
N GLY A 172 -14.75 5.55 23.54
CA GLY A 172 -13.85 6.67 23.86
C GLY A 172 -12.43 6.24 24.22
N GLY A 173 -11.97 5.10 23.70
CA GLY A 173 -10.62 4.56 23.90
C GLY A 173 -10.31 4.21 25.35
N PRO A 174 -9.37 4.91 26.02
CA PRO A 174 -8.98 4.59 27.39
C PRO A 174 -10.08 4.84 28.42
N GLU A 175 -11.09 5.66 28.08
CA GLU A 175 -12.23 5.91 28.97
C GLU A 175 -13.08 4.65 29.20
N GLY A 176 -13.17 3.76 28.20
CA GLY A 176 -13.88 2.49 28.32
C GLY A 176 -15.38 2.63 28.66
N ARG A 177 -16.05 3.68 28.17
CA ARG A 177 -17.45 4.00 28.45
C ARG A 177 -18.38 2.80 28.24
N ARG A 178 -19.46 2.68 29.03
CA ARG A 178 -20.44 1.59 28.87
C ARG A 178 -21.21 1.68 27.55
N TYR A 179 -21.67 2.88 27.20
CA TYR A 179 -22.34 3.22 25.94
C TYR A 179 -21.57 4.33 25.22
N PRO A 180 -21.83 4.57 23.91
CA PRO A 180 -21.09 5.58 23.16
C PRO A 180 -21.15 7.00 23.73
N TRP A 181 -22.23 7.33 24.43
CA TRP A 181 -22.44 8.62 25.09
C TRP A 181 -21.99 8.67 26.56
N GLY A 182 -21.61 7.56 27.18
CA GLY A 182 -21.27 7.48 28.60
C GLY A 182 -21.94 6.31 29.32
N ASP A 183 -22.26 6.49 30.61
CA ASP A 183 -22.79 5.41 31.47
C ASP A 183 -24.28 5.56 31.78
N GLU A 184 -24.93 6.57 31.22
CA GLU A 184 -26.37 6.80 31.38
C GLU A 184 -27.18 5.74 30.63
N GLU A 185 -28.28 5.29 31.25
CA GLU A 185 -29.17 4.30 30.68
C GLU A 185 -29.71 4.71 29.29
N PRO A 186 -29.86 3.74 28.37
CA PRO A 186 -30.27 4.02 27.01
C PRO A 186 -31.73 4.50 26.94
N THR A 187 -31.98 5.42 26.02
CA THR A 187 -33.31 5.95 25.69
C THR A 187 -33.47 6.04 24.18
N CYS A 188 -34.70 6.14 23.69
CA CYS A 188 -34.97 6.31 22.25
C CYS A 188 -34.42 7.62 21.67
N GLN A 189 -34.00 8.57 22.50
CA GLN A 189 -33.30 9.79 22.08
C GLN A 189 -31.80 9.58 21.85
N ARG A 190 -31.24 8.43 22.25
CA ARG A 190 -29.80 8.13 22.19
C ARG A 190 -29.46 6.91 21.34
N MET A 191 -30.38 5.94 21.24
CA MET A 191 -30.23 4.79 20.35
C MET A 191 -31.56 4.33 19.79
N GLN A 192 -31.52 3.70 18.61
CA GLN A 192 -32.67 2.98 18.07
C GLN A 192 -32.65 1.51 18.50
N SER A 193 -33.60 1.10 19.34
CA SER A 193 -33.75 -0.26 19.89
C SER A 193 -35.20 -0.73 19.88
N VAL A 194 -35.45 -1.96 20.36
CA VAL A 194 -36.83 -2.47 20.50
C VAL A 194 -37.66 -1.54 21.39
N GLY A 195 -38.91 -1.29 21.00
CA GLY A 195 -39.82 -0.38 21.70
C GLY A 195 -39.72 1.09 21.29
N CYS A 196 -38.71 1.47 20.50
CA CYS A 196 -38.60 2.82 19.95
C CYS A 196 -39.36 2.95 18.62
N ALA A 197 -40.10 4.04 18.43
CA ALA A 197 -40.71 4.37 17.15
C ALA A 197 -39.61 4.71 16.12
N PRO A 198 -39.77 4.37 14.82
CA PRO A 198 -40.93 3.73 14.19
C PRO A 198 -40.96 2.19 14.25
N GLY A 199 -40.06 1.54 14.99
CA GLY A 199 -39.93 0.07 14.97
C GLY A 199 -39.20 -0.48 13.73
N THR A 200 -38.37 0.35 13.09
CA THR A 200 -37.45 0.00 12.00
C THR A 200 -36.15 0.82 12.16
N THR A 201 -35.18 0.65 11.27
CA THR A 201 -33.97 1.50 11.21
C THR A 201 -34.31 2.97 10.97
N LEU A 202 -33.57 3.87 11.60
CA LEU A 202 -33.63 5.30 11.31
C LEU A 202 -32.70 5.66 10.15
N ASP A 203 -32.82 6.88 9.64
CA ASP A 203 -31.77 7.45 8.79
C ASP A 203 -30.49 7.56 9.63
N VAL A 204 -29.34 7.24 9.03
CA VAL A 204 -28.06 7.32 9.73
C VAL A 204 -27.77 8.75 10.15
N GLY A 205 -27.16 8.93 11.31
CA GLY A 205 -26.82 10.23 11.89
C GLY A 205 -27.99 11.00 12.49
N SER A 206 -29.17 10.36 12.64
CA SER A 206 -30.37 11.03 13.15
C SER A 206 -30.39 11.23 14.67
N LEU A 207 -29.59 10.45 15.40
CA LEU A 207 -29.43 10.54 16.85
C LEU A 207 -28.10 11.25 17.21
N PRO A 208 -27.93 11.76 18.43
CA PRO A 208 -26.70 12.45 18.83
C PRO A 208 -25.46 11.57 18.69
N ALA A 209 -24.37 12.15 18.19
CA ALA A 209 -23.08 11.46 18.10
C ALA A 209 -22.52 11.08 19.48
N GLY A 210 -21.84 9.94 19.53
CA GLY A 210 -21.11 9.45 20.69
C GLY A 210 -19.64 9.90 20.70
N ALA A 211 -18.78 9.05 21.24
CA ALA A 211 -17.34 9.25 21.23
C ALA A 211 -16.80 9.55 19.82
N TYR A 212 -15.80 10.45 19.75
CA TYR A 212 -15.15 10.91 18.53
C TYR A 212 -16.07 11.54 17.47
N GLY A 213 -17.35 11.79 17.77
CA GLY A 213 -18.31 12.30 16.79
C GLY A 213 -18.84 11.24 15.82
N LEU A 214 -18.77 9.96 16.22
CA LEU A 214 -19.37 8.82 15.52
C LEU A 214 -20.83 8.67 15.89
N PHE A 215 -21.66 8.40 14.90
CA PHE A 215 -23.10 8.24 15.06
C PHE A 215 -23.48 6.76 15.07
N ASP A 216 -24.61 6.47 15.72
CA ASP A 216 -25.29 5.16 15.68
C ASP A 216 -24.41 3.96 16.07
N MET A 217 -23.33 4.21 16.84
CA MET A 217 -22.48 3.14 17.42
C MET A 217 -23.23 2.26 18.43
N ALA A 218 -24.48 2.61 18.78
CA ALA A 218 -25.38 1.79 19.58
C ALA A 218 -26.80 1.83 18.97
N GLY A 219 -27.36 0.66 18.68
CA GLY A 219 -28.69 0.51 18.10
C GLY A 219 -28.67 0.55 16.57
N ASN A 220 -29.81 0.90 15.97
CA ASN A 220 -30.02 0.94 14.52
C ASN A 220 -29.70 -0.40 13.83
N GLY A 221 -28.49 -0.65 13.35
CA GLY A 221 -28.05 -1.94 12.80
C GLY A 221 -26.82 -2.50 13.52
N TYR A 222 -26.79 -3.82 13.72
CA TYR A 222 -25.59 -4.51 14.19
C TYR A 222 -24.53 -4.51 13.09
N GLU A 223 -23.31 -4.13 13.41
CA GLU A 223 -22.28 -3.89 12.40
C GLU A 223 -21.26 -5.03 12.34
N TRP A 224 -21.03 -5.56 11.15
CA TRP A 224 -19.97 -6.54 10.91
C TRP A 224 -18.59 -5.94 11.13
N VAL A 225 -17.73 -6.67 11.86
CA VAL A 225 -16.30 -6.35 12.00
C VAL A 225 -15.45 -7.46 11.36
N GLN A 226 -14.15 -7.23 11.21
CA GLN A 226 -13.24 -8.17 10.56
C GLN A 226 -13.13 -9.50 11.32
N ASP A 227 -13.17 -9.48 12.65
CA ASP A 227 -12.70 -10.57 13.50
C ASP A 227 -13.58 -11.83 13.46
N TRP A 228 -12.91 -12.99 13.61
CA TRP A 228 -13.57 -14.26 13.87
C TRP A 228 -14.07 -14.34 15.31
N ALA A 229 -15.25 -14.92 15.48
CA ALA A 229 -15.86 -15.03 16.79
C ALA A 229 -15.16 -16.07 17.66
N THR A 230 -15.06 -15.73 18.95
CA THR A 230 -14.58 -16.58 20.04
C THR A 230 -15.57 -16.51 21.20
N PRO A 231 -15.66 -17.55 22.06
CA PRO A 231 -16.64 -17.58 23.13
C PRO A 231 -16.41 -16.53 24.21
N CYS A 232 -15.18 -16.07 24.40
CA CYS A 232 -14.76 -15.00 25.31
C CYS A 232 -13.37 -14.47 24.89
N TYR A 233 -12.90 -13.39 25.54
CA TYR A 233 -11.53 -12.93 25.35
C TYR A 233 -10.52 -13.82 26.07
N ASP A 234 -10.80 -14.22 27.31
CA ASP A 234 -9.95 -15.09 28.13
C ASP A 234 -10.74 -15.82 29.22
N GLY A 235 -10.16 -16.87 29.80
CA GLY A 235 -10.72 -17.59 30.95
C GLY A 235 -11.85 -18.58 30.64
N CYS A 236 -12.20 -18.77 29.36
CA CYS A 236 -13.14 -19.81 28.92
C CYS A 236 -12.47 -20.80 27.93
N PRO A 237 -13.05 -22.00 27.73
CA PRO A 237 -12.58 -22.92 26.70
C PRO A 237 -12.63 -22.30 25.30
N ASN A 238 -11.54 -22.46 24.54
CA ASN A 238 -11.38 -21.88 23.19
C ASN A 238 -11.47 -20.34 23.17
N ALA A 239 -11.04 -19.68 24.25
CA ALA A 239 -10.93 -18.23 24.33
C ALA A 239 -10.04 -17.64 23.22
N CYS A 240 -10.22 -16.35 22.94
CA CYS A 240 -9.36 -15.64 22.00
C CYS A 240 -7.87 -15.63 22.42
N GLY A 241 -7.61 -15.45 23.72
CA GLY A 241 -6.27 -15.40 24.27
C GLY A 241 -5.42 -14.30 23.64
N GLU A 242 -4.16 -14.62 23.33
CA GLU A 242 -3.19 -13.69 22.74
C GLU A 242 -3.65 -13.06 21.43
N ALA A 243 -4.54 -13.70 20.67
CA ALA A 243 -5.03 -13.18 19.40
C ALA A 243 -5.89 -11.90 19.55
N CYS A 244 -6.41 -11.64 20.75
CA CYS A 244 -7.16 -10.43 21.10
C CYS A 244 -6.37 -9.46 22.00
N ARG A 245 -5.08 -9.70 22.26
CA ARG A 245 -4.24 -8.87 23.14
C ARG A 245 -3.18 -8.10 22.34
N GLY A 246 -2.55 -7.12 23.00
CA GLY A 246 -1.38 -6.42 22.46
C GLY A 246 -1.70 -5.27 21.53
N LEU A 247 -0.90 -5.11 20.47
CA LEU A 247 -1.00 -4.03 19.49
C LEU A 247 -1.83 -4.47 18.28
N ASP A 248 -2.84 -3.67 17.93
CA ASP A 248 -3.74 -3.86 16.78
C ASP A 248 -4.29 -5.29 16.66
N PRO A 249 -4.92 -5.84 17.72
CA PRO A 249 -5.45 -7.20 17.67
C PRO A 249 -6.51 -7.33 16.57
N ARG A 250 -6.50 -8.48 15.89
CA ARG A 250 -7.39 -8.83 14.77
C ARG A 250 -8.13 -10.15 15.00
N GLY A 251 -8.09 -10.65 16.23
CA GLY A 251 -8.64 -11.93 16.62
C GLY A 251 -7.91 -13.11 15.96
N PRO A 252 -8.50 -14.32 16.06
CA PRO A 252 -7.92 -15.54 15.50
C PRO A 252 -7.63 -15.42 14.01
N CYS A 253 -6.59 -16.14 13.56
CA CYS A 253 -6.13 -16.12 12.16
C CYS A 253 -5.81 -14.71 11.62
N ALA A 254 -5.50 -13.75 12.50
CA ALA A 254 -5.24 -12.35 12.14
C ALA A 254 -6.35 -11.71 11.29
N GLY A 255 -7.60 -12.15 11.46
CA GLY A 255 -8.76 -11.67 10.71
C GLY A 255 -8.85 -12.20 9.27
N ALA A 256 -8.04 -13.20 8.87
CA ALA A 256 -8.05 -13.75 7.52
C ALA A 256 -9.47 -14.17 7.04
N PRO A 257 -9.78 -14.13 5.74
CA PRO A 257 -11.14 -14.43 5.24
C PRO A 257 -11.63 -15.87 5.49
N THR A 258 -10.70 -16.80 5.68
CA THR A 258 -10.94 -18.15 6.19
C THR A 258 -10.17 -18.36 7.50
N CYS A 259 -10.69 -19.18 8.40
CA CYS A 259 -10.00 -19.55 9.63
C CYS A 259 -10.45 -20.94 10.05
N GLU A 260 -9.49 -21.87 10.12
CA GLU A 260 -9.76 -23.24 10.48
C GLU A 260 -10.35 -23.31 11.89
N GLY A 261 -11.46 -24.04 12.05
CA GLY A 261 -12.17 -24.15 13.33
C GLY A 261 -13.12 -22.98 13.66
N HIS A 262 -13.22 -21.96 12.81
CA HIS A 262 -14.14 -20.83 13.01
C HIS A 262 -15.14 -20.70 11.85
N SER A 263 -16.43 -20.57 12.19
CA SER A 263 -17.53 -20.41 11.22
C SER A 263 -18.22 -19.05 11.28
N ASP A 264 -18.05 -18.34 12.41
CA ASP A 264 -18.85 -17.17 12.76
C ASP A 264 -17.98 -15.92 12.88
N ARG A 265 -18.51 -14.79 12.41
CA ARG A 265 -17.86 -13.47 12.49
C ARG A 265 -18.55 -12.63 13.56
N VAL A 266 -17.83 -11.64 14.07
CA VAL A 266 -18.34 -10.76 15.13
C VAL A 266 -19.23 -9.63 14.56
N LEU A 267 -20.28 -9.30 15.32
CA LEU A 267 -21.20 -8.18 15.14
C LEU A 267 -21.20 -7.31 16.40
N LYS A 268 -21.14 -5.99 16.24
CA LYS A 268 -21.07 -5.00 17.33
C LYS A 268 -22.23 -3.99 17.27
N GLY A 269 -22.48 -3.28 18.37
CA GLY A 269 -23.38 -2.11 18.42
C GLY A 269 -24.85 -2.35 18.76
N GLY A 270 -25.39 -3.57 18.69
CA GLY A 270 -26.83 -3.76 18.91
C GLY A 270 -27.65 -3.39 17.67
N SER A 271 -28.98 -3.46 17.74
CA SER A 271 -29.83 -3.01 16.63
C SER A 271 -31.22 -2.62 17.09
N TRP A 272 -32.01 -2.03 16.18
CA TRP A 272 -33.42 -1.65 16.38
C TRP A 272 -34.31 -2.81 16.86
N PHE A 273 -33.91 -4.06 16.61
CA PHE A 273 -34.73 -5.25 16.88
C PHE A 273 -34.52 -5.81 18.29
N TRP A 274 -33.42 -5.46 18.97
CA TRP A 274 -33.04 -6.07 20.24
C TRP A 274 -33.18 -5.08 21.42
N PRO A 275 -33.27 -5.60 22.65
CA PRO A 275 -33.22 -4.79 23.86
C PRO A 275 -32.00 -3.87 23.89
N ALA A 276 -32.18 -2.70 24.49
CA ALA A 276 -31.19 -1.62 24.51
C ALA A 276 -29.88 -1.99 25.22
N ASP A 277 -29.92 -2.98 26.13
CA ASP A 277 -28.72 -3.46 26.82
C ASP A 277 -27.71 -4.11 25.85
N GLN A 278 -28.14 -4.63 24.70
CA GLN A 278 -27.24 -5.12 23.66
C GLN A 278 -26.50 -4.01 22.89
N GLY A 279 -26.82 -2.74 23.14
CA GLY A 279 -26.13 -1.57 22.60
C GLY A 279 -24.90 -1.14 23.41
N ARG A 280 -24.48 -1.89 24.45
CA ARG A 280 -23.22 -1.64 25.17
C ARG A 280 -22.05 -1.74 24.19
N GLY A 281 -21.06 -0.86 24.32
CA GLY A 281 -19.87 -0.90 23.46
C GLY A 281 -19.10 -2.23 23.55
N ALA A 282 -19.10 -2.84 24.73
CA ALA A 282 -18.49 -4.15 24.98
C ALA A 282 -19.26 -5.32 24.35
N HIS A 283 -20.56 -5.17 24.09
CA HIS A 283 -21.42 -6.30 23.72
C HIS A 283 -20.98 -6.93 22.41
N ARG A 284 -20.96 -8.27 22.39
CA ARG A 284 -20.51 -9.08 21.26
C ARG A 284 -21.64 -10.00 20.82
N ARG A 285 -21.94 -9.96 19.54
CA ARG A 285 -22.75 -10.99 18.89
C ARG A 285 -21.93 -11.65 17.80
N HIS A 286 -22.28 -12.87 17.44
CA HIS A 286 -21.67 -13.55 16.30
C HIS A 286 -22.71 -14.32 15.50
N LYS A 287 -22.46 -14.43 14.19
CA LYS A 287 -23.27 -15.20 13.23
C LYS A 287 -22.38 -15.77 12.13
N PRO A 288 -22.81 -16.84 11.45
CA PRO A 288 -22.13 -17.32 10.24
C PRO A 288 -22.00 -16.21 9.21
N MET A 289 -20.86 -16.15 8.51
CA MET A 289 -20.53 -15.04 7.59
C MET A 289 -21.56 -14.79 6.47
N GLN A 290 -22.35 -15.82 6.09
CA GLN A 290 -23.37 -15.73 5.05
C GLN A 290 -24.74 -15.28 5.57
N THR A 291 -24.85 -14.95 6.87
CA THR A 291 -26.12 -14.56 7.47
C THR A 291 -26.39 -13.08 7.20
N GLY A 292 -27.32 -12.77 6.30
CA GLY A 292 -27.81 -11.40 6.08
C GLY A 292 -29.22 -11.23 6.63
N GLN A 293 -29.45 -10.24 7.50
CA GLN A 293 -30.77 -9.96 8.07
C GLN A 293 -31.01 -8.44 8.09
N HIS A 294 -32.27 -8.01 8.12
CA HIS A 294 -32.74 -6.60 8.10
C HIS A 294 -32.33 -5.76 9.35
N ARG A 295 -31.32 -6.23 10.06
CA ARG A 295 -30.79 -5.70 11.32
C ARG A 295 -29.26 -5.83 11.39
N TYR A 296 -28.63 -6.35 10.33
CA TYR A 296 -27.19 -6.47 10.18
C TYR A 296 -26.75 -5.53 9.07
N SER A 297 -25.90 -4.58 9.44
CA SER A 297 -25.35 -3.49 8.65
C SER A 297 -23.82 -3.58 8.67
N VAL A 298 -23.17 -2.52 8.18
CA VAL A 298 -21.72 -2.39 8.15
C VAL A 298 -21.36 -0.92 8.24
N ARG A 299 -20.21 -0.63 8.85
CA ARG A 299 -19.44 0.60 8.61
C ARG A 299 -18.01 0.21 8.25
N CYS A 300 -17.33 1.03 7.46
CA CYS A 300 -15.98 0.72 7.03
C CYS A 300 -14.94 1.53 7.80
N ALA A 301 -13.72 1.00 7.83
CA ALA A 301 -12.55 1.63 8.42
C ALA A 301 -11.44 1.78 7.38
N SER A 302 -10.46 2.62 7.64
CA SER A 302 -9.26 2.74 6.83
C SER A 302 -8.05 3.00 7.70
N THR A 303 -6.90 2.45 7.31
CA THR A 303 -5.64 2.67 8.02
C THR A 303 -4.99 3.99 7.61
N THR A 304 -5.39 4.58 6.48
CA THR A 304 -4.92 5.91 6.05
C THR A 304 -6.04 6.75 5.47
N PRO A 305 -5.90 8.08 5.47
CA PRO A 305 -6.93 8.96 4.92
C PRO A 305 -7.01 8.91 3.39
N THR A 306 -6.16 8.11 2.75
CA THR A 306 -6.04 8.03 1.28
C THR A 306 -6.66 6.77 0.72
N LEU A 307 -6.60 5.66 1.46
CA LEU A 307 -7.08 4.36 1.01
C LEU A 307 -8.60 4.36 0.85
N ALA A 308 -9.33 5.03 1.75
CA ALA A 308 -10.80 5.17 1.70
C ALA A 308 -11.36 5.78 0.40
N THR A 309 -10.49 6.20 -0.50
CA THR A 309 -10.80 6.70 -1.84
C THR A 309 -10.25 5.77 -2.93
N TRP A 310 -10.08 4.46 -2.67
CA TRP A 310 -9.42 3.51 -3.59
C TRP A 310 -10.08 2.10 -3.75
N PRO A 311 -10.66 1.69 -4.87
CA PRO A 311 -10.69 2.46 -6.07
C PRO A 311 -11.56 3.66 -5.78
N ALA A 312 -11.09 4.85 -6.14
CA ALA A 312 -11.95 6.01 -6.09
C ALA A 312 -13.23 5.61 -6.81
N VAL A 313 -14.38 6.01 -6.25
CA VAL A 313 -15.66 5.96 -6.97
C VAL A 313 -15.53 6.66 -8.35
N GLY A 314 -14.44 7.41 -8.58
CA GLY A 314 -13.97 7.95 -9.86
C GLY A 314 -12.76 7.29 -10.56
N ILE A 315 -12.36 6.03 -10.34
CA ILE A 315 -11.27 5.41 -11.14
C ILE A 315 -11.68 5.14 -12.60
N THR A 316 -12.98 5.07 -12.88
CA THR A 316 -13.51 5.06 -14.25
C THR A 316 -13.90 6.46 -14.74
N THR A 317 -13.93 7.46 -13.85
CA THR A 317 -14.24 8.85 -14.20
C THR A 317 -12.93 9.59 -14.46
N PRO A 318 -12.63 10.01 -15.70
CA PRO A 318 -11.40 10.72 -15.98
C PRO A 318 -11.24 11.92 -15.05
N LEU A 319 -10.10 12.03 -14.36
CA LEU A 319 -9.78 13.24 -13.61
C LEU A 319 -9.79 14.43 -14.59
N PRO A 320 -10.14 15.65 -14.15
CA PRO A 320 -10.04 16.82 -15.02
C PRO A 320 -8.59 16.97 -15.50
N GLU A 321 -8.42 17.35 -16.77
CA GLU A 321 -7.08 17.57 -17.33
C GLU A 321 -6.33 18.59 -16.45
N PRO A 322 -5.11 18.27 -15.98
CA PRO A 322 -4.35 19.20 -15.17
C PRO A 322 -4.07 20.48 -15.97
N PRO A 323 -4.04 21.66 -15.32
CA PRO A 323 -3.80 22.91 -16.03
C PRO A 323 -2.45 22.87 -16.75
N PRO A 324 -2.31 23.59 -17.88
CA PRO A 324 -1.08 23.62 -18.68
C PRO A 324 0.14 23.94 -17.83
N THR A 325 1.24 23.23 -18.07
CA THR A 325 2.49 23.45 -17.35
C THR A 325 3.19 24.70 -17.87
N LYS A 326 3.56 25.61 -16.96
CA LYS A 326 4.48 26.71 -17.27
C LYS A 326 5.88 26.16 -17.55
N THR A 327 6.66 26.86 -18.37
CA THR A 327 8.08 26.54 -18.58
C THR A 327 8.80 26.42 -17.23
N PRO A 328 9.57 25.35 -16.99
CA PRO A 328 10.32 25.21 -15.74
C PRO A 328 11.30 26.36 -15.50
N SER A 329 11.42 26.80 -14.24
CA SER A 329 12.50 27.70 -13.83
C SER A 329 13.86 27.02 -13.96
N ALA A 330 14.95 27.79 -14.06
CA ALA A 330 16.30 27.23 -14.08
C ALA A 330 16.62 26.41 -12.82
N ALA A 331 16.08 26.80 -11.66
CA ALA A 331 16.24 26.04 -10.42
C ALA A 331 15.52 24.69 -10.49
N ALA A 332 14.29 24.65 -11.03
CA ALA A 332 13.56 23.41 -11.24
C ALA A 332 14.29 22.48 -12.23
N LYS A 333 14.83 23.02 -13.32
CA LYS A 333 15.64 22.21 -14.26
C LYS A 333 16.87 21.61 -13.59
N ARG A 334 17.62 22.40 -12.81
CA ARG A 334 18.78 21.88 -12.07
C ARG A 334 18.41 20.79 -11.07
N ALA A 335 17.31 20.96 -10.32
CA ALA A 335 16.84 19.93 -9.38
C ALA A 335 16.41 18.64 -10.11
N PHE A 336 15.76 18.78 -11.27
CA PHE A 336 15.36 17.66 -12.11
C PHE A 336 16.57 16.92 -12.70
N GLU A 337 17.55 17.65 -13.23
CA GLU A 337 18.74 17.09 -13.88
C GLU A 337 19.77 16.50 -12.91
N ALA A 338 19.61 16.72 -11.59
CA ALA A 338 20.53 16.26 -10.55
C ALA A 338 20.53 14.74 -10.33
N VAL A 339 19.59 14.00 -10.93
CA VAL A 339 19.60 12.53 -10.89
C VAL A 339 20.83 12.01 -11.63
N ARG A 340 21.66 11.22 -10.95
CA ARG A 340 22.90 10.68 -11.50
C ARG A 340 22.62 9.51 -12.47
N GLU A 341 23.58 9.27 -13.36
CA GLU A 341 23.62 8.06 -14.17
C GLU A 341 24.24 6.94 -13.32
N ASP A 342 23.60 5.77 -13.29
CA ASP A 342 24.11 4.58 -12.61
C ASP A 342 25.01 3.79 -13.57
N ASP A 343 26.30 4.12 -13.59
CA ASP A 343 27.27 3.47 -14.47
C ASP A 343 27.61 2.03 -14.06
N ASP A 344 27.18 1.59 -12.87
CA ASP A 344 27.42 0.20 -12.44
C ASP A 344 26.67 -0.80 -13.33
N VAL A 345 25.60 -0.37 -14.02
CA VAL A 345 24.90 -1.22 -15.00
C VAL A 345 25.80 -1.62 -16.17
N LEU A 346 26.85 -0.84 -16.49
CA LEU A 346 27.82 -1.19 -17.52
C LEU A 346 28.78 -2.30 -17.08
N LYS A 347 28.89 -2.55 -15.77
CA LYS A 347 29.75 -3.57 -15.18
C LYS A 347 29.04 -4.92 -15.01
N ILE A 348 27.71 -4.96 -15.13
CA ILE A 348 26.90 -6.17 -15.01
C ILE A 348 27.12 -7.05 -16.27
N PRO A 349 27.67 -8.27 -16.13
CA PRO A 349 27.91 -9.15 -17.27
C PRO A 349 26.60 -9.70 -17.87
N PRO A 350 26.58 -10.09 -19.16
CA PRO A 350 25.43 -10.81 -19.71
C PRO A 350 25.27 -12.19 -19.07
N CYS A 351 24.03 -12.61 -18.86
CA CYS A 351 23.70 -13.97 -18.44
C CYS A 351 24.08 -14.99 -19.52
N LYS A 352 24.16 -16.27 -19.15
CA LYS A 352 24.53 -17.35 -20.08
C LYS A 352 23.47 -17.56 -21.16
N ASN A 353 22.18 -17.43 -20.80
CA ASN A 353 21.06 -17.63 -21.69
C ASN A 353 20.15 -16.40 -21.73
N VAL A 354 19.38 -16.28 -22.82
CA VAL A 354 18.33 -15.27 -22.99
C VAL A 354 17.13 -15.63 -22.11
N HIS A 355 16.40 -14.63 -21.61
CA HIS A 355 15.25 -14.77 -20.69
C HIS A 355 15.60 -15.32 -19.30
N GLU A 356 16.88 -15.27 -18.91
CA GLU A 356 17.37 -15.70 -17.60
C GLU A 356 18.05 -14.55 -16.84
N ALA A 357 17.58 -13.31 -17.04
CA ALA A 357 18.08 -12.15 -16.30
C ALA A 357 18.01 -12.39 -14.78
N GLN A 358 19.06 -11.99 -14.05
CA GLN A 358 19.15 -12.11 -12.59
C GLN A 358 19.65 -10.80 -11.99
N HIS A 359 19.72 -10.72 -10.66
CA HIS A 359 20.26 -9.56 -9.96
C HIS A 359 21.74 -9.26 -10.26
N ASP A 360 22.52 -10.25 -10.71
CA ASP A 360 23.96 -10.19 -10.95
C ASP A 360 24.37 -10.35 -12.43
N CYS A 361 23.40 -10.57 -13.33
CA CYS A 361 23.65 -10.64 -14.77
C CYS A 361 22.48 -10.06 -15.58
N ARG A 362 22.78 -9.44 -16.72
CA ARG A 362 21.79 -8.85 -17.63
C ARG A 362 21.34 -9.82 -18.71
N ASP A 363 20.09 -9.73 -19.16
CA ASP A 363 19.65 -10.49 -20.34
C ASP A 363 20.56 -10.15 -21.54
N PRO A 364 21.09 -11.15 -22.27
CA PRO A 364 21.78 -10.89 -23.53
C PRO A 364 20.91 -10.21 -24.59
N GLN A 365 19.58 -10.30 -24.47
CA GLN A 365 18.63 -9.65 -25.36
C GLN A 365 18.16 -8.29 -24.81
N SER A 366 18.25 -7.25 -25.63
CA SER A 366 17.66 -5.94 -25.35
C SER A 366 16.20 -5.85 -25.80
N TYR A 367 15.31 -5.40 -24.89
CA TYR A 367 13.88 -5.29 -25.12
C TYR A 367 13.49 -3.87 -25.58
N LEU A 368 13.82 -3.54 -26.83
CA LEU A 368 13.56 -2.21 -27.42
C LEU A 368 12.09 -1.96 -27.80
N LEU A 369 11.25 -2.98 -27.67
CA LEU A 369 9.81 -2.91 -27.90
C LEU A 369 9.14 -3.71 -26.78
N THR A 370 8.05 -3.16 -26.24
CA THR A 370 7.21 -3.91 -25.31
C THR A 370 6.55 -5.11 -25.99
N ASN A 371 6.43 -6.21 -25.25
CA ASN A 371 5.65 -7.39 -25.59
C ASN A 371 4.38 -7.50 -24.74
N GLU A 372 3.92 -6.40 -24.13
CA GLU A 372 2.66 -6.29 -23.37
C GLU A 372 1.54 -5.77 -24.31
N PRO A 373 0.76 -6.64 -24.98
CA PRO A 373 -0.10 -6.21 -26.08
C PRO A 373 -1.32 -5.39 -25.67
N ALA A 374 -1.70 -5.36 -24.39
CA ALA A 374 -2.97 -4.84 -23.88
C ALA A 374 -2.81 -3.75 -22.79
N GLN A 375 -1.72 -2.97 -22.83
CA GLN A 375 -1.46 -1.86 -21.90
C GLN A 375 -2.61 -0.84 -21.75
N GLU A 376 -3.49 -0.71 -22.76
CA GLU A 376 -4.68 0.13 -22.73
C GLU A 376 -5.68 -0.25 -21.64
N LEU A 377 -5.59 -1.47 -21.09
CA LEU A 377 -6.37 -1.89 -19.93
C LEU A 377 -6.11 -1.01 -18.71
N TRP A 378 -4.92 -0.39 -18.61
CA TRP A 378 -4.63 0.59 -17.56
C TRP A 378 -5.21 1.98 -17.82
N ARG A 379 -5.78 2.25 -19.00
CA ARG A 379 -6.25 3.59 -19.36
C ARG A 379 -7.18 4.22 -18.33
N PRO A 380 -8.24 3.55 -17.83
CA PRO A 380 -9.14 4.16 -16.82
C PRO A 380 -8.36 4.62 -15.59
N TYR A 381 -7.41 3.80 -15.16
CA TYR A 381 -6.58 4.06 -13.98
C TYR A 381 -5.53 5.14 -14.21
N LEU A 382 -5.12 5.44 -15.45
CA LEU A 382 -4.05 6.41 -15.71
C LEU A 382 -4.56 7.83 -15.89
N LEU A 383 -5.76 8.01 -16.45
CA LEU A 383 -6.19 9.28 -17.03
C LEU A 383 -6.03 10.48 -16.09
N ASN A 384 -5.28 11.48 -16.56
CA ASN A 384 -5.17 12.82 -15.98
C ASN A 384 -4.68 12.87 -14.51
N ARG A 385 -3.91 11.87 -14.05
CA ARG A 385 -3.33 11.87 -12.70
C ARG A 385 -2.40 13.06 -12.43
N GLY A 386 -1.69 13.57 -13.43
CA GLY A 386 -0.68 14.62 -13.26
C GLY A 386 0.55 14.09 -12.50
N GLY A 387 1.20 14.95 -11.70
CA GLY A 387 2.40 14.57 -10.94
C GLY A 387 3.58 14.18 -11.84
N ALA A 388 4.47 13.34 -11.33
CA ALA A 388 5.58 12.77 -12.10
C ALA A 388 5.34 11.30 -12.46
N TYR A 389 5.82 10.91 -13.64
CA TYR A 389 6.00 9.52 -14.06
C TYR A 389 7.40 9.04 -13.70
N VAL A 390 7.52 7.82 -13.22
CA VAL A 390 8.77 7.08 -13.03
C VAL A 390 8.58 5.71 -13.65
N GLY A 391 9.46 5.28 -14.54
CA GLY A 391 9.35 3.91 -15.05
C GLY A 391 10.49 3.45 -15.92
N ILE A 392 10.51 2.14 -16.13
CA ILE A 392 11.48 1.43 -16.95
C ILE A 392 10.91 1.06 -18.33
N GLY A 393 11.76 0.50 -19.19
CA GLY A 393 11.38 0.01 -20.51
C GLY A 393 11.37 1.11 -21.58
N ALA A 394 11.03 0.68 -22.80
CA ALA A 394 11.11 1.47 -24.02
C ALA A 394 9.96 2.50 -24.16
N ASP A 395 9.38 2.60 -25.35
CA ASP A 395 8.49 3.70 -25.72
C ASP A 395 7.08 3.63 -25.12
N GLN A 396 6.69 2.51 -24.49
CA GLN A 396 5.40 2.42 -23.79
C GLN A 396 5.25 3.49 -22.69
N SER A 397 6.38 3.92 -22.11
CA SER A 397 6.44 5.02 -21.15
C SER A 397 5.73 6.28 -21.66
N TYR A 398 5.83 6.58 -22.96
CA TYR A 398 5.20 7.77 -23.54
C TYR A 398 3.68 7.68 -23.61
N SER A 399 3.12 6.48 -23.77
CA SER A 399 1.67 6.25 -23.69
C SER A 399 1.18 6.53 -22.27
N PHE A 400 1.89 6.01 -21.26
CA PHE A 400 1.54 6.25 -19.85
C PHE A 400 1.67 7.74 -19.48
N ILE A 401 2.76 8.41 -19.87
CA ILE A 401 2.98 9.85 -19.67
C ILE A 401 1.86 10.67 -20.33
N GLY A 402 1.49 10.31 -21.57
CA GLY A 402 0.43 10.97 -22.34
C GLY A 402 -0.93 10.83 -21.67
N SER A 403 -1.32 9.59 -21.32
CA SER A 403 -2.60 9.31 -20.66
C SER A 403 -2.68 9.92 -19.26
N ALA A 404 -1.61 9.83 -18.47
CA ALA A 404 -1.57 10.38 -17.12
C ALA A 404 -1.44 11.90 -17.08
N ARG A 405 -1.09 12.54 -18.20
CA ARG A 405 -0.70 13.96 -18.23
C ARG A 405 0.39 14.27 -17.21
N SER A 406 1.39 13.39 -17.11
CA SER A 406 2.52 13.56 -16.21
C SER A 406 3.27 14.85 -16.55
N ARG A 407 3.57 15.66 -15.54
CA ARG A 407 4.21 16.97 -15.68
C ARG A 407 5.73 16.90 -15.72
N TRP A 408 6.27 15.80 -15.24
CA TRP A 408 7.67 15.43 -15.24
C TRP A 408 7.75 13.92 -15.47
N ALA A 409 8.81 13.45 -16.11
CA ALA A 409 9.01 12.03 -16.36
C ALA A 409 10.46 11.63 -16.14
N PHE A 410 10.69 10.64 -15.30
CA PHE A 410 11.97 9.98 -15.12
C PHE A 410 11.88 8.62 -15.80
N ILE A 411 12.54 8.47 -16.94
CA ILE A 411 12.67 7.19 -17.63
C ILE A 411 14.08 6.69 -17.36
N PHE A 412 14.18 5.50 -16.77
CA PHE A 412 15.47 4.89 -16.52
C PHE A 412 15.42 3.40 -16.79
N ASP A 413 16.54 2.82 -17.17
CA ASP A 413 16.61 1.39 -17.45
C ASP A 413 18.02 0.89 -17.15
N TYR A 414 18.10 -0.38 -16.74
CA TYR A 414 19.38 -1.01 -16.45
C TYR A 414 20.05 -1.48 -17.74
N ASP A 415 19.30 -1.68 -18.83
CA ASP A 415 19.83 -1.94 -20.17
C ASP A 415 20.21 -0.63 -20.88
N PRO A 416 21.51 -0.37 -21.13
CA PRO A 416 21.95 0.83 -21.84
C PRO A 416 21.36 0.98 -23.24
N ALA A 417 21.02 -0.12 -23.92
CA ALA A 417 20.43 -0.08 -25.26
C ALA A 417 19.04 0.56 -25.24
N VAL A 418 18.25 0.32 -24.19
CA VAL A 418 16.93 0.93 -24.00
C VAL A 418 17.07 2.44 -23.85
N ILE A 419 18.05 2.91 -23.06
CA ILE A 419 18.30 4.35 -22.90
C ILE A 419 18.81 5.01 -24.19
N ARG A 420 19.67 4.32 -24.96
CA ARG A 420 20.09 4.78 -26.29
C ARG A 420 18.92 4.92 -27.26
N LEU A 421 17.97 4.00 -27.21
CA LEU A 421 16.72 4.15 -27.97
C LEU A 421 16.01 5.45 -27.57
N HIS A 422 15.90 5.76 -26.28
CA HIS A 422 15.28 7.02 -25.86
C HIS A 422 16.03 8.27 -26.35
N TYR A 423 17.36 8.23 -26.49
CA TYR A 423 18.12 9.32 -27.13
C TYR A 423 17.71 9.53 -28.58
N VAL A 424 17.56 8.45 -29.35
CA VAL A 424 17.08 8.48 -30.75
C VAL A 424 15.66 9.03 -30.81
N LEU A 425 14.76 8.52 -29.96
CA LEU A 425 13.37 8.95 -29.92
C LEU A 425 13.25 10.43 -29.51
N ARG A 426 14.02 10.91 -28.53
CA ARG A 426 14.09 12.32 -28.15
C ARG A 426 14.47 13.20 -29.34
N ALA A 427 15.52 12.83 -30.07
CA ALA A 427 16.02 13.60 -31.21
C ALA A 427 14.98 13.70 -32.33
N LEU A 428 14.35 12.57 -32.66
CA LEU A 428 13.29 12.49 -33.67
C LEU A 428 12.02 13.25 -33.25
N ILE A 429 11.55 13.10 -32.00
CA ILE A 429 10.37 13.80 -31.49
C ILE A 429 10.56 15.32 -31.54
N LEU A 430 11.76 15.81 -31.24
CA LEU A 430 12.07 17.24 -31.31
C LEU A 430 12.10 17.75 -32.76
N ALA A 431 12.60 16.95 -33.69
CA ALA A 431 12.72 17.30 -35.11
C ALA A 431 11.40 17.23 -35.89
N HIS A 432 10.43 16.43 -35.44
CA HIS A 432 9.19 16.13 -36.16
C HIS A 432 7.94 16.52 -35.36
N GLU A 433 7.05 17.30 -35.97
CA GLU A 433 5.86 17.83 -35.28
C GLU A 433 4.71 16.81 -35.14
N ASP A 434 4.73 15.76 -35.95
CA ASP A 434 3.71 14.74 -36.02
C ASP A 434 4.34 13.32 -36.04
N PRO A 435 3.60 12.29 -35.57
CA PRO A 435 4.14 10.94 -35.46
C PRO A 435 4.41 10.29 -36.83
N THR A 436 3.75 10.72 -37.90
CA THR A 436 3.94 10.12 -39.23
C THR A 436 5.30 10.50 -39.80
N SER A 437 5.62 11.79 -39.80
CA SER A 437 6.93 12.26 -40.28
C SER A 437 8.07 11.76 -39.41
N MET A 438 7.85 11.64 -38.10
CA MET A 438 8.81 11.04 -37.17
C MET A 438 9.11 9.59 -37.51
N VAL A 439 8.07 8.78 -37.77
CA VAL A 439 8.24 7.37 -38.13
C VAL A 439 8.85 7.22 -39.52
N ASP A 440 8.47 8.04 -40.51
CA ASP A 440 9.09 8.03 -41.84
C ASP A 440 10.61 8.32 -41.78
N ALA A 441 11.05 9.14 -40.82
CA ALA A 441 12.48 9.37 -40.57
C ALA A 441 13.21 8.15 -39.98
N MET A 442 12.50 7.18 -39.38
CA MET A 442 13.11 5.97 -38.79
C MET A 442 13.45 4.88 -39.82
N ARG A 443 13.24 5.11 -41.11
CA ARG A 443 13.62 4.14 -42.16
C ARG A 443 15.12 3.83 -42.11
N LYS A 444 15.49 2.60 -42.45
CA LYS A 444 16.88 2.09 -42.30
C LYS A 444 17.88 2.92 -43.12
N GLU A 445 17.47 3.38 -44.29
CA GLU A 445 18.23 4.26 -45.19
C GLU A 445 18.57 5.62 -44.56
N ASN A 446 17.80 6.07 -43.56
CA ASN A 446 18.03 7.34 -42.86
C ASN A 446 18.97 7.20 -41.66
N ALA A 447 19.55 6.03 -41.40
CA ALA A 447 20.29 5.76 -40.17
C ALA A 447 21.42 6.76 -39.86
N GLU A 448 22.18 7.19 -40.89
CA GLU A 448 23.25 8.19 -40.70
C GLU A 448 22.68 9.56 -40.32
N ALA A 449 21.58 9.97 -40.95
CA ALA A 449 20.91 11.23 -40.64
C ALA A 449 20.34 11.22 -39.21
N VAL A 450 19.74 10.09 -38.80
CA VAL A 450 19.24 9.88 -37.44
C VAL A 450 20.39 9.89 -36.42
N LEU A 451 21.53 9.26 -36.73
CA LEU A 451 22.71 9.26 -35.87
C LEU A 451 23.28 10.69 -35.70
N ALA A 452 23.40 11.44 -36.80
CA ALA A 452 23.88 12.82 -36.76
C ALA A 452 22.94 13.72 -35.95
N LEU A 453 21.63 13.59 -36.17
CA LEU A 453 20.60 14.31 -35.41
C LEU A 453 20.66 13.96 -33.91
N THR A 454 20.79 12.68 -33.59
CA THR A 454 20.87 12.20 -32.21
C THR A 454 22.13 12.70 -31.54
N THR A 455 23.30 12.55 -32.18
CA THR A 455 24.58 13.07 -31.69
C THR A 455 24.49 14.55 -31.35
N LYS A 456 23.95 15.36 -32.28
CA LYS A 456 23.75 16.80 -32.06
C LYS A 456 22.86 17.08 -30.84
N SER A 457 21.81 16.28 -30.64
CA SER A 457 20.89 16.45 -29.50
C SER A 457 21.54 16.16 -28.13
N LEU A 458 22.65 15.39 -28.12
CA LEU A 458 23.36 14.98 -26.90
C LEU A 458 24.55 15.89 -26.57
N GLU A 459 24.99 16.78 -27.46
CA GLU A 459 26.21 17.60 -27.28
C GLU A 459 26.24 18.39 -25.97
N ALA A 460 25.09 18.96 -25.57
CA ALA A 460 24.99 19.73 -24.33
C ALA A 460 25.10 18.84 -23.09
N ASP A 461 24.58 17.62 -23.15
CA ASP A 461 24.62 16.64 -22.07
C ASP A 461 26.03 16.04 -21.93
N ILE A 462 26.69 15.74 -23.04
CA ILE A 462 28.10 15.30 -23.08
C ILE A 462 29.02 16.39 -22.54
N ARG A 463 28.86 17.65 -22.97
CA ARG A 463 29.68 18.77 -22.50
C ARG A 463 29.51 19.03 -21.00
N ALA A 464 28.31 18.77 -20.47
CA ALA A 464 28.02 18.88 -19.05
C ALA A 464 28.47 17.64 -18.24
N GLY A 465 29.08 16.64 -18.86
CA GLY A 465 29.48 15.39 -18.20
C GLY A 465 28.32 14.53 -17.73
N ARG A 466 27.12 14.74 -18.27
CA ARG A 466 25.89 13.99 -17.90
C ARG A 466 25.73 12.68 -18.68
N ILE A 467 26.43 12.55 -19.80
CA ILE A 467 26.45 11.37 -20.67
C ILE A 467 27.91 11.14 -21.10
N PRO A 468 28.40 9.89 -21.14
CA PRO A 468 29.74 9.57 -21.64
C PRO A 468 30.00 10.09 -23.06
N ALA A 469 31.22 10.55 -23.31
CA ALA A 469 31.60 11.11 -24.62
C ALA A 469 31.62 10.07 -25.76
N ASP A 470 31.75 8.77 -25.44
CA ASP A 470 31.75 7.66 -26.38
C ASP A 470 30.33 7.11 -26.69
N GLU A 471 29.29 7.67 -26.08
CA GLU A 471 27.91 7.23 -26.27
C GLU A 471 27.42 7.30 -27.73
N PRO A 472 27.72 8.36 -28.52
CA PRO A 472 27.36 8.40 -29.95
C PRO A 472 27.99 7.28 -30.78
N GLU A 473 29.22 6.89 -30.45
CA GLU A 473 29.93 5.81 -31.15
C GLU A 473 29.28 4.45 -30.85
N ARG A 474 28.90 4.22 -29.58
CA ARG A 474 28.15 3.02 -29.16
C ARG A 474 26.81 2.93 -29.87
N LEU A 475 26.07 4.04 -29.91
CA LEU A 475 24.79 4.13 -30.62
C LEU A 475 24.95 3.79 -32.10
N GLY A 476 25.97 4.34 -32.78
CA GLY A 476 26.20 4.09 -34.21
C GLY A 476 26.36 2.60 -34.57
N ARG A 477 26.94 1.79 -33.67
CA ARG A 477 27.09 0.33 -33.87
C ARG A 477 25.75 -0.41 -33.83
N GLU A 478 24.80 0.08 -33.06
CA GLU A 478 23.55 -0.62 -32.77
C GLU A 478 22.38 -0.10 -33.63
N LEU A 479 22.37 1.20 -33.93
CA LEU A 479 21.25 1.93 -34.55
C LEU A 479 20.76 1.30 -35.86
N ARG A 480 21.67 0.91 -36.76
CA ARG A 480 21.29 0.33 -38.07
C ARG A 480 20.54 -0.99 -37.93
N MET A 481 20.81 -1.77 -36.88
CA MET A 481 20.14 -3.04 -36.62
C MET A 481 18.70 -2.81 -36.12
N TRP A 482 18.48 -1.75 -35.33
CA TRP A 482 17.20 -1.47 -34.70
C TRP A 482 16.21 -0.75 -35.62
N LEU A 483 16.67 0.29 -36.34
CA LEU A 483 15.79 1.22 -37.08
C LEU A 483 14.81 0.51 -38.02
N GLY A 484 15.29 -0.46 -38.82
CA GLY A 484 14.43 -1.18 -39.77
C GLY A 484 13.30 -1.96 -39.10
N GLY A 485 13.59 -2.68 -38.01
CA GLY A 485 12.60 -3.45 -37.26
C GLY A 485 11.61 -2.54 -36.51
N MET A 486 12.11 -1.45 -35.93
CA MET A 486 11.29 -0.47 -35.23
C MET A 486 10.36 0.31 -36.16
N HIS A 487 10.88 0.80 -37.29
CA HIS A 487 10.09 1.48 -38.31
C HIS A 487 8.87 0.66 -38.72
N SER A 488 9.06 -0.63 -39.03
CA SER A 488 7.94 -1.51 -39.42
C SER A 488 6.86 -1.64 -38.34
N ARG A 489 7.25 -1.66 -37.06
CA ARG A 489 6.30 -1.76 -35.93
C ARG A 489 5.61 -0.44 -35.65
N TYR A 490 6.34 0.68 -35.75
CA TYR A 490 5.81 2.02 -35.49
C TYR A 490 4.90 2.51 -36.63
N ASP A 491 5.24 2.22 -37.88
CA ASP A 491 4.43 2.58 -39.05
C ASP A 491 3.02 1.97 -38.96
N LYS A 492 2.92 0.72 -38.53
CA LYS A 492 1.63 0.06 -38.26
C LYS A 492 0.84 0.77 -37.15
N ARG A 493 1.49 1.19 -36.07
CA ARG A 493 0.82 1.90 -34.95
C ARG A 493 0.27 3.26 -35.35
N VAL A 494 0.98 3.97 -36.24
CA VAL A 494 0.55 5.30 -36.73
C VAL A 494 -0.51 5.17 -37.82
N ARG A 495 -0.29 4.34 -38.84
CA ARG A 495 -1.13 4.29 -40.05
C ARG A 495 -2.30 3.31 -39.95
N GLN A 496 -2.19 2.30 -39.10
CA GLN A 496 -3.20 1.25 -38.91
C GLN A 496 -3.45 0.98 -37.42
N PRO A 497 -3.83 2.02 -36.63
CA PRO A 497 -4.01 1.85 -35.20
C PRO A 497 -5.17 0.90 -34.90
N LYS A 498 -4.96 -0.02 -33.95
CA LYS A 498 -6.05 -0.85 -33.42
C LYS A 498 -7.05 0.05 -32.68
N PRO A 499 -8.38 -0.19 -32.79
CA PRO A 499 -9.39 0.68 -32.15
C PRO A 499 -9.16 0.95 -30.65
N GLY A 500 -8.81 -0.08 -29.86
CA GLY A 500 -8.55 0.06 -28.42
C GLY A 500 -7.28 0.85 -28.06
N LYS A 501 -6.37 1.05 -29.02
CA LYS A 501 -5.13 1.81 -28.83
C LYS A 501 -5.31 3.31 -29.05
N VAL A 502 -6.36 3.72 -29.77
CA VAL A 502 -6.66 5.14 -30.02
C VAL A 502 -7.15 5.79 -28.71
N GLY A 503 -6.52 6.91 -28.34
CA GLY A 503 -6.74 7.58 -27.06
C GLY A 503 -5.90 7.02 -25.91
N PHE A 504 -4.95 6.13 -26.19
CA PHE A 504 -3.98 5.61 -25.23
C PHE A 504 -2.56 5.63 -25.78
N ASP A 505 -2.32 4.90 -26.87
CA ASP A 505 -1.00 4.77 -27.49
C ASP A 505 -0.50 6.13 -28.00
N TRP A 506 0.76 6.46 -27.68
CA TRP A 506 1.32 7.78 -27.98
C TRP A 506 1.52 8.07 -29.48
N LEU A 507 1.67 7.04 -30.31
CA LEU A 507 1.80 7.16 -31.77
C LEU A 507 0.42 7.16 -32.45
N ALA A 508 -0.52 6.35 -31.96
CA ALA A 508 -1.89 6.31 -32.45
C ALA A 508 -2.74 7.52 -32.01
N THR A 509 -2.26 8.30 -31.04
CA THR A 509 -2.99 9.43 -30.44
C THR A 509 -2.20 10.73 -30.62
N PRO A 510 -2.47 11.53 -31.66
CA PRO A 510 -1.68 12.74 -31.97
C PRO A 510 -1.57 13.76 -30.82
N SER A 511 -2.59 13.84 -29.95
CA SER A 511 -2.54 14.70 -28.75
C SER A 511 -1.54 14.21 -27.70
N HIS A 512 -1.32 12.90 -27.58
CA HIS A 512 -0.29 12.34 -26.69
C HIS A 512 1.10 12.59 -27.27
N TYR A 513 1.31 12.37 -28.57
CA TYR A 513 2.56 12.72 -29.25
C TYR A 513 2.94 14.19 -29.02
N ARG A 514 2.01 15.12 -29.30
CA ARG A 514 2.25 16.56 -29.08
C ARG A 514 2.55 16.88 -27.61
N TYR A 515 1.88 16.21 -26.68
CA TYR A 515 2.13 16.39 -25.25
C TYR A 515 3.54 15.94 -24.85
N VAL A 516 3.95 14.73 -25.23
CA VAL A 516 5.30 14.20 -24.99
C VAL A 516 6.36 15.09 -25.63
N ARG A 517 6.13 15.54 -26.88
CA ARG A 517 7.00 16.50 -27.55
C ARG A 517 7.15 17.80 -26.75
N SER A 518 6.05 18.34 -26.24
CA SER A 518 6.08 19.56 -25.42
C SER A 518 6.90 19.40 -24.14
N LEU A 519 6.86 18.21 -23.51
CA LEU A 519 7.68 17.91 -22.34
C LEU A 519 9.17 17.86 -22.70
N TYR A 520 9.54 17.25 -23.83
CA TYR A 520 10.91 17.28 -24.32
C TYR A 520 11.40 18.70 -24.60
N GLN A 521 10.59 19.52 -25.28
CA GLN A 521 10.93 20.93 -25.55
C GLN A 521 11.14 21.74 -24.26
N GLN A 522 10.41 21.40 -23.20
CA GLN A 522 10.53 22.05 -21.89
C GLN A 522 11.67 21.48 -21.01
N GLY A 523 12.30 20.37 -21.40
CA GLY A 523 13.29 19.68 -20.58
C GLY A 523 12.68 18.98 -19.36
N ARG A 524 11.50 18.37 -19.52
CA ARG A 524 10.72 17.71 -18.45
C ARG A 524 10.75 16.18 -18.51
N ILE A 525 11.52 15.60 -19.42
CA ILE A 525 11.76 14.16 -19.51
C ILE A 525 13.26 13.93 -19.29
N LEU A 526 13.58 13.13 -18.27
CA LEU A 526 14.94 12.75 -17.94
C LEU A 526 15.15 11.29 -18.32
N LEU A 527 16.27 11.03 -18.99
CA LEU A 527 16.70 9.70 -19.42
C LEU A 527 17.97 9.34 -18.63
N ARG A 528 17.98 8.20 -17.94
CA ARG A 528 19.14 7.74 -17.18
C ARG A 528 19.35 6.24 -17.30
N LYS A 529 20.59 5.80 -17.39
CA LYS A 529 20.92 4.41 -17.03
C LYS A 529 20.72 4.27 -15.51
N GLY A 530 20.03 3.23 -15.08
CA GLY A 530 19.60 3.10 -13.70
C GLY A 530 19.16 1.69 -13.35
N ASN A 531 19.51 1.22 -12.15
CA ASN A 531 19.04 -0.06 -11.63
C ASN A 531 18.00 0.16 -10.52
N LEU A 532 16.93 -0.63 -10.54
CA LEU A 532 15.90 -0.63 -9.48
C LEU A 532 16.48 -1.00 -8.11
N LEU A 533 17.55 -1.79 -8.09
CA LEU A 533 18.15 -2.39 -6.90
C LEU A 533 19.23 -1.55 -6.23
N THR A 534 19.81 -0.56 -6.92
CA THR A 534 20.93 0.23 -6.41
C THR A 534 20.44 1.44 -5.63
N ASP A 535 21.36 2.11 -4.93
CA ASP A 535 21.08 3.31 -4.14
C ASP A 535 21.19 4.61 -4.96
N VAL A 536 21.18 4.51 -6.30
CA VAL A 536 21.37 5.64 -7.21
C VAL A 536 20.05 6.10 -7.82
N ALA A 537 19.48 5.35 -8.77
CA ALA A 537 18.40 5.85 -9.63
C ALA A 537 17.13 6.25 -8.85
N LEU A 538 16.47 5.30 -8.19
CA LEU A 538 15.23 5.59 -7.44
C LEU A 538 15.44 6.58 -6.28
N PRO A 539 16.52 6.48 -5.46
CA PRO A 539 16.78 7.47 -4.40
C PRO A 539 17.03 8.89 -4.90
N ASP A 540 17.79 9.06 -5.98
CA ASP A 540 18.03 10.38 -6.57
C ASP A 540 16.74 10.94 -7.17
N ILE A 541 15.93 10.10 -7.83
CA ILE A 541 14.59 10.48 -8.34
C ILE A 541 13.70 10.94 -7.19
N ALA A 542 13.66 10.20 -6.07
CA ALA A 542 12.89 10.59 -4.90
C ALA A 542 13.35 11.94 -4.33
N THR A 543 14.66 12.17 -4.27
CA THR A 543 15.26 13.44 -3.81
C THR A 543 14.91 14.60 -4.75
N SER A 544 15.02 14.37 -6.06
CA SER A 544 14.67 15.34 -7.10
C SER A 544 13.18 15.72 -7.03
N ALA A 545 12.30 14.72 -6.95
CA ALA A 545 10.86 14.93 -6.87
C ALA A 545 10.44 15.72 -5.61
N ARG A 546 11.02 15.41 -4.44
CA ARG A 546 10.80 16.19 -3.21
C ARG A 546 11.28 17.63 -3.34
N THR A 547 12.47 17.83 -3.93
CA THR A 547 13.03 19.18 -4.17
C THR A 547 12.14 20.01 -5.09
N LEU A 548 11.51 19.36 -6.07
CA LEU A 548 10.56 19.97 -7.00
C LEU A 548 9.16 20.16 -6.38
N GLY A 549 8.87 19.58 -5.21
CA GLY A 549 7.55 19.57 -4.61
C GLY A 549 6.52 18.81 -5.46
N ILE A 550 6.94 17.78 -6.19
CA ILE A 550 6.07 16.99 -7.07
C ILE A 550 5.92 15.55 -6.54
N PRO A 551 4.68 15.02 -6.43
CA PRO A 551 4.49 13.62 -6.11
C PRO A 551 4.78 12.73 -7.33
N ILE A 552 5.30 11.53 -7.09
CA ILE A 552 5.40 10.47 -8.10
C ILE A 552 4.05 9.76 -8.17
N ARG A 553 3.27 9.98 -9.23
CA ARG A 553 1.90 9.45 -9.34
C ARG A 553 1.77 8.20 -10.19
N VAL A 554 2.76 7.91 -11.01
CA VAL A 554 2.79 6.68 -11.79
C VAL A 554 4.19 6.10 -11.66
N LEU A 555 4.27 4.92 -11.07
CA LEU A 555 5.46 4.07 -11.10
C LEU A 555 5.16 2.89 -12.02
N TYR A 556 6.03 2.62 -13.00
CA TYR A 556 5.92 1.45 -13.88
C TYR A 556 7.20 0.61 -13.82
N THR A 557 7.07 -0.65 -13.40
CA THR A 557 8.21 -1.59 -13.27
C THR A 557 8.13 -2.77 -14.24
N SER A 558 7.14 -2.79 -15.15
CA SER A 558 6.86 -3.93 -16.03
C SER A 558 6.77 -5.22 -15.20
N ASN A 559 7.42 -6.31 -15.62
CA ASN A 559 7.56 -7.56 -14.88
C ASN A 559 8.96 -7.72 -14.25
N ALA A 560 9.75 -6.65 -14.18
CA ALA A 560 11.16 -6.75 -13.77
C ALA A 560 11.29 -7.21 -12.32
N ASP A 561 10.44 -6.71 -11.44
CA ASP A 561 10.45 -6.99 -10.01
C ASP A 561 9.97 -8.39 -9.60
N ASP A 562 9.59 -9.22 -10.58
CA ASP A 562 9.40 -10.66 -10.40
C ASP A 562 10.71 -11.46 -10.52
N GLN A 563 11.80 -10.85 -11.03
CA GLN A 563 13.06 -11.54 -11.33
C GLN A 563 13.98 -11.71 -10.11
N TRP A 564 13.66 -11.13 -8.95
CA TRP A 564 14.49 -11.20 -7.76
C TRP A 564 13.69 -11.36 -6.46
N THR A 565 14.40 -11.73 -5.39
CA THR A 565 13.86 -11.66 -4.02
C THR A 565 13.93 -10.23 -3.52
N ILE A 566 12.85 -9.74 -2.90
CA ILE A 566 12.76 -8.36 -2.41
C ILE A 566 13.82 -8.10 -1.34
N THR A 567 14.79 -7.23 -1.66
CA THR A 567 15.87 -6.82 -0.74
C THR A 567 15.46 -5.60 0.08
N GLU A 568 16.07 -5.38 1.25
CA GLU A 568 15.80 -4.17 2.04
C GLU A 568 16.16 -2.88 1.30
N GLY A 569 17.21 -2.90 0.47
CA GLY A 569 17.56 -1.78 -0.41
C GLY A 569 16.43 -1.45 -1.37
N TYR A 570 15.87 -2.46 -2.05
CA TYR A 570 14.74 -2.28 -2.95
C TYR A 570 13.47 -1.81 -2.21
N ARG A 571 13.18 -2.37 -1.03
CA ARG A 571 12.07 -1.88 -0.17
C ARG A 571 12.24 -0.41 0.14
N LYS A 572 13.43 -0.02 0.59
CA LYS A 572 13.74 1.38 0.91
C LYS A 572 13.57 2.29 -0.30
N ASN A 573 14.10 1.89 -1.46
CA ASN A 573 13.97 2.65 -2.71
C ASN A 573 12.51 2.96 -3.04
N LEU A 574 11.61 1.98 -2.91
CA LEU A 574 10.19 2.13 -3.20
C LEU A 574 9.46 2.93 -2.12
N ARG A 575 9.72 2.68 -0.83
CA ARG A 575 9.11 3.42 0.30
C ARG A 575 9.48 4.89 0.29
N ASP A 576 10.66 5.24 -0.22
CA ASP A 576 11.14 6.62 -0.23
C ASP A 576 10.60 7.43 -1.41
N LEU A 577 9.93 6.84 -2.40
CA LEU A 577 9.29 7.63 -3.45
C LEU A 577 8.18 8.50 -2.85
N PRO A 578 8.09 9.80 -3.20
CA PRO A 578 7.06 10.68 -2.66
C PRO A 578 5.71 10.42 -3.33
N PHE A 579 5.05 9.34 -2.92
CA PHE A 579 3.68 9.01 -3.31
C PHE A 579 2.66 9.86 -2.54
N ASP A 580 1.51 10.05 -3.17
CA ASP A 580 0.31 10.68 -2.63
C ASP A 580 -0.92 9.77 -2.87
N SER A 581 -2.11 10.23 -2.46
CA SER A 581 -3.37 9.51 -2.65
C SER A 581 -3.78 9.25 -4.11
N ARG A 582 -3.07 9.84 -5.09
CA ARG A 582 -3.29 9.62 -6.52
C ARG A 582 -2.21 8.75 -7.14
N SER A 583 -1.30 8.22 -6.35
CA SER A 583 -0.17 7.46 -6.86
C SER A 583 -0.59 6.03 -7.15
N ILE A 584 -0.08 5.48 -8.26
CA ILE A 584 -0.34 4.11 -8.67
C ILE A 584 0.95 3.43 -9.11
N VAL A 585 0.97 2.11 -8.94
CA VAL A 585 2.03 1.24 -9.44
C VAL A 585 1.44 0.34 -10.52
N LEU A 586 2.07 0.35 -11.69
CA LEU A 586 1.72 -0.45 -12.86
C LEU A 586 2.75 -1.57 -13.04
N ARG A 587 2.27 -2.82 -13.07
CA ARG A 587 3.12 -4.01 -13.17
C ARG A 587 2.48 -5.07 -14.05
N THR A 588 3.29 -5.84 -14.75
CA THR A 588 2.83 -7.05 -15.45
C THR A 588 3.37 -8.28 -14.74
N THR A 589 2.57 -9.34 -14.73
CA THR A 589 2.92 -10.62 -14.12
C THR A 589 2.46 -11.77 -15.02
N ILE A 590 2.98 -12.97 -14.78
CA ILE A 590 2.63 -14.19 -15.52
C ILE A 590 1.93 -15.15 -14.56
N ASP A 591 0.68 -15.55 -14.84
CA ASP A 591 0.00 -16.57 -14.04
C ASP A 591 0.64 -17.95 -14.24
N SER A 592 1.39 -18.41 -13.24
CA SER A 592 2.03 -19.73 -13.24
C SER A 592 1.06 -20.92 -13.38
N ARG A 593 -0.26 -20.70 -13.20
CA ARG A 593 -1.29 -21.75 -13.37
C ARG A 593 -1.81 -21.85 -14.79
N ARG A 594 -1.54 -20.86 -15.66
CA ARG A 594 -1.90 -20.89 -17.10
C ARG A 594 -0.78 -21.39 -18.01
N VAL A 595 0.23 -22.05 -17.44
CA VAL A 595 1.40 -22.55 -18.18
C VAL A 595 1.01 -23.78 -19.03
N GLY A 596 0.30 -23.52 -20.12
CA GLY A 596 0.34 -24.26 -21.38
C GLY A 596 1.35 -23.59 -22.34
N ALA A 597 1.52 -24.15 -23.54
CA ALA A 597 2.66 -23.91 -24.43
C ALA A 597 2.93 -22.45 -24.91
N ASP A 598 2.05 -21.47 -24.62
CA ASP A 598 2.20 -20.08 -25.05
C ASP A 598 2.55 -19.15 -23.86
N ARG A 599 3.86 -18.93 -23.66
CA ARG A 599 4.45 -18.14 -22.55
C ARG A 599 4.21 -16.61 -22.61
N HIS A 600 3.15 -16.13 -23.27
CA HIS A 600 3.00 -14.71 -23.64
C HIS A 600 1.75 -14.02 -23.07
N GLU A 601 0.99 -14.68 -22.19
CA GLU A 601 -0.16 -14.05 -21.52
C GLU A 601 0.28 -13.26 -20.28
N TRP A 602 0.16 -11.93 -20.35
CA TRP A 602 0.42 -11.03 -19.24
C TRP A 602 -0.88 -10.69 -18.51
N ASP A 603 -0.85 -10.77 -17.19
CA ASP A 603 -1.83 -10.12 -16.34
C ASP A 603 -1.37 -8.68 -16.06
N TYR A 604 -2.31 -7.72 -16.17
CA TYR A 604 -2.03 -6.30 -15.98
C TYR A 604 -2.46 -5.89 -14.59
N VAL A 605 -1.50 -5.49 -13.76
CA VAL A 605 -1.72 -5.14 -12.36
C VAL A 605 -1.68 -3.63 -12.18
N VAL A 606 -2.67 -3.09 -11.47
CA VAL A 606 -2.64 -1.73 -10.94
C VAL A 606 -2.83 -1.78 -9.43
N HIS A 607 -1.95 -1.11 -8.71
CA HIS A 607 -1.94 -1.05 -7.24
C HIS A 607 -1.97 0.41 -6.80
N ASP A 608 -2.77 0.74 -5.79
CA ASP A 608 -2.61 2.00 -5.05
C ASP A 608 -1.16 2.18 -4.57
N GLY A 609 -0.58 3.34 -4.79
CA GLY A 609 0.82 3.60 -4.47
C GLY A 609 1.11 3.53 -2.98
N LEU A 610 0.25 4.13 -2.14
CA LEU A 610 0.49 4.17 -0.69
C LEU A 610 0.22 2.82 -0.02
N ASP A 611 -0.69 2.03 -0.59
CA ASP A 611 -0.87 0.63 -0.22
C ASP A 611 0.33 -0.22 -0.64
N PHE A 612 0.79 -0.06 -1.88
CA PHE A 612 1.99 -0.73 -2.38
C PHE A 612 3.20 -0.46 -1.47
N GLN A 613 3.41 0.80 -1.05
CA GLN A 613 4.50 1.15 -0.13
C GLN A 613 4.37 0.49 1.26
N ARG A 614 3.15 0.26 1.74
CA ARG A 614 2.91 -0.48 2.99
C ARG A 614 3.12 -1.96 2.80
N ALA A 615 2.60 -2.53 1.72
CA ALA A 615 2.74 -3.93 1.41
C ALA A 615 4.21 -4.32 1.22
N ILE A 616 4.99 -3.52 0.50
CA ILE A 616 6.43 -3.73 0.30
C ILE A 616 7.25 -3.49 1.58
N ALA A 617 6.70 -2.84 2.60
CA ALA A 617 7.39 -2.66 3.88
C ALA A 617 7.37 -3.92 4.75
N ARG A 618 6.46 -4.87 4.48
CA ARG A 618 6.31 -6.11 5.24
C ARG A 618 7.52 -7.04 5.07
N PRO A 619 8.30 -7.33 6.13
CA PRO A 619 9.50 -8.14 6.03
C PRO A 619 9.24 -9.57 5.51
N GLU A 620 8.04 -10.11 5.75
CA GLU A 620 7.58 -11.41 5.29
C GLU A 620 7.29 -11.48 3.78
N LEU A 621 7.09 -10.34 3.11
CA LEU A 621 6.83 -10.31 1.68
C LEU A 621 8.14 -10.51 0.92
N LEU A 622 8.47 -11.74 0.52
CA LEU A 622 9.75 -12.05 -0.12
C LEU A 622 9.76 -11.87 -1.63
N ARG A 623 8.60 -12.00 -2.30
CA ARG A 623 8.51 -11.89 -3.76
C ARG A 623 7.26 -11.10 -4.15
N MET A 624 7.35 -10.34 -5.24
CA MET A 624 6.24 -9.52 -5.71
C MET A 624 5.02 -10.34 -6.13
N ARG A 625 5.22 -11.52 -6.72
CA ARG A 625 4.12 -12.47 -7.01
C ARG A 625 3.28 -12.84 -5.78
N ASP A 626 3.87 -12.86 -4.58
CA ASP A 626 3.16 -13.25 -3.36
C ASP A 626 2.17 -12.13 -2.99
N LEU A 627 2.56 -10.86 -3.20
CA LEU A 627 1.67 -9.70 -3.05
C LEU A 627 0.47 -9.75 -3.99
N GLU A 628 0.68 -10.20 -5.23
CA GLU A 628 -0.39 -10.32 -6.22
C GLU A 628 -1.37 -11.44 -5.87
N GLN A 629 -0.87 -12.56 -5.32
CA GLN A 629 -1.73 -13.65 -4.85
C GLN A 629 -2.59 -13.24 -3.66
N GLU A 630 -2.03 -12.43 -2.75
CA GLU A 630 -2.78 -11.82 -1.65
C GLU A 630 -3.84 -10.82 -2.16
N GLY A 631 -3.47 -9.95 -3.09
CA GLY A 631 -4.33 -8.89 -3.64
C GLY A 631 -5.45 -9.38 -4.55
N ARG A 632 -5.28 -10.51 -5.26
CA ARG A 632 -6.34 -11.11 -6.11
C ARG A 632 -7.61 -11.50 -5.34
N ASN A 633 -7.57 -11.55 -4.00
CA ASN A 633 -8.67 -12.06 -3.19
C ASN A 633 -9.21 -11.10 -2.12
N HIS A 634 -8.55 -10.00 -1.73
CA HIS A 634 -8.78 -9.48 -0.37
C HIS A 634 -9.14 -8.01 -0.09
N ASP A 635 -9.00 -7.03 -0.98
CA ASP A 635 -9.32 -5.64 -0.57
C ASP A 635 -9.61 -4.61 -1.68
N GLY A 636 -9.51 -4.98 -2.96
CA GLY A 636 -9.71 -4.03 -4.06
C GLY A 636 -8.59 -2.98 -4.21
N THR A 637 -7.53 -3.05 -3.39
CA THR A 637 -6.37 -2.16 -3.47
C THR A 637 -5.41 -2.52 -4.61
N LEU A 638 -5.46 -3.78 -5.02
CA LEU A 638 -4.77 -4.35 -6.17
C LEU A 638 -5.80 -4.89 -7.16
N ILE A 639 -5.79 -4.37 -8.38
CA ILE A 639 -6.65 -4.84 -9.48
C ILE A 639 -5.76 -5.58 -10.47
N THR A 640 -5.99 -6.89 -10.58
CA THR A 640 -5.43 -7.70 -11.66
C THR A 640 -6.45 -7.74 -12.80
N ILE A 641 -6.09 -7.16 -13.93
CA ILE A 641 -6.88 -7.20 -15.15
C ILE A 641 -6.33 -8.35 -15.99
N ALA A 642 -7.01 -9.50 -15.92
CA ALA A 642 -6.75 -10.59 -16.84
C ALA A 642 -7.23 -10.18 -18.24
N LEU A 643 -6.50 -10.60 -19.28
CA LEU A 643 -7.03 -10.53 -20.64
C LEU A 643 -8.39 -11.26 -20.67
N PRO A 644 -9.42 -10.69 -21.33
CA PRO A 644 -10.65 -11.43 -21.56
C PRO A 644 -10.23 -12.72 -22.25
N GLY A 645 -10.48 -13.87 -21.60
CA GLY A 645 -10.31 -15.14 -22.27
C GLY A 645 -11.16 -15.05 -23.53
N GLU A 646 -10.55 -15.25 -24.69
CA GLU A 646 -11.34 -15.78 -25.80
C GLU A 646 -11.99 -17.03 -25.23
N ALA A 647 -13.31 -16.98 -25.05
CA ALA A 647 -14.07 -18.19 -24.84
C ALA A 647 -13.69 -19.12 -25.99
N LYS A 648 -12.94 -20.16 -25.67
CA LYS A 648 -12.83 -21.34 -26.52
C LYS A 648 -13.94 -22.30 -26.12
#